data_AF-A0A538ELM8-F1
#
_entry.id   AF-A0A538ELM8-F1
#
_cell.length_a   1.000
_cell.length_b   1.000
_cell.length_c   1.000
_cell.angle_alpha   90.00
_cell.angle_beta   90.00
_cell.angle_gamma   90.00
#
_symmetry.space_group_name_H-M   'P 1'
#
loop_
_entity.id
_entity.type
_entity.pdbx_description
1 polymer ?
#
loop_
_entity_poly.entity_id
_entity_poly.type
_entity_poly.pdbx_seq_one_letter_code
_entity_poly.pdbx_strand_id
1 'polypeptide(L)'
;MAKAAELGREGTAGEAQRLAAVIENSDDAIITKDRDAIITSWNPGAERIYGYTPEEAIGQSIGILIPSDRAGEERRILDRILAGERMDHYETERVTKDGRTISVSITVSPLKDAEGAIVGASVIARDVTARRRLQQAQRFLAQAGALLDRSLDPRETLRSVAGLAVPDVGELAVIDLVGDDGRIEGAVAAVAADPENAKLLERLRREYPLDPDGSHPVARVLRSGRSEVLPELPDETLREIAQSDEHLEFMHVLNYRSALVAPLQARGRTLGALSILHLGEGSYGTEDLILVEELARRAALAFDNARLYVELARLRELDRFLSEASKLLSATLDYEETLRRVAELAIPDFADWCVVDVRAPGGDVERVALAHRDRERVAIALDIERRYPSRPEDETGAQAVIRTGKSEIYPEITDLMLVEGARDDEHLSALRQLGMTSAMLVPIVAGDRTVGAITLVSSTHGRHFGREDLGPAEELGRRAGIAIENARLYSDRNRVAQTLQASLLPEGLPHIPGVELASSFRPAGDGLEIGGDFYDVFPAAGERWMAVIGDVCGKGAAAAGLTGLARYTLRSLALRDPAPGEVLAQLNEAVLRHSESEERFVTVLALLLEMKGDRALVRIAGGGHPHPLLVRAGGEVEVVSVAGVLVGMFPDARYEERELELGPGEGLFLYTDGLTDAQAPERVLTAQDVAMAIEMAGARTARDLVAAAGGLADTAGEVGPRDDIAILALHMAGKPA
;
A
#
# COMPACT_ATOMS: atom_id res chain seq x y z
N MET A 1 -23.37 6.71 103.92
CA MET A 1 -22.00 6.69 103.37
C MET A 1 -21.48 5.28 103.06
N ALA A 2 -21.90 4.20 103.74
CA ALA A 2 -21.49 2.83 103.39
C ALA A 2 -22.03 2.30 102.04
N LYS A 3 -23.28 2.65 101.67
CA LYS A 3 -23.91 2.20 100.41
C LYS A 3 -23.27 2.76 99.13
N ALA A 4 -22.54 3.89 99.23
CA ALA A 4 -21.85 4.52 98.09
C ALA A 4 -20.45 3.92 97.84
N ALA A 5 -19.79 3.35 98.85
CA ALA A 5 -18.51 2.68 98.71
C ALA A 5 -18.64 1.24 98.17
N GLU A 6 -19.79 0.60 98.39
CA GLU A 6 -20.13 -0.73 97.88
C GLU A 6 -20.55 -0.66 96.39
N LEU A 7 -21.38 0.33 96.02
CA LEU A 7 -21.71 0.64 94.61
C LEU A 7 -20.49 1.08 93.78
N GLY A 8 -19.50 1.74 94.39
CA GLY A 8 -18.25 2.11 93.72
C GLY A 8 -17.27 0.95 93.50
N ARG A 9 -17.28 -0.08 94.37
CA ARG A 9 -16.49 -1.32 94.20
C ARG A 9 -17.15 -2.31 93.24
N GLU A 10 -18.48 -2.42 93.25
CA GLU A 10 -19.23 -3.21 92.25
C GLU A 10 -19.15 -2.59 90.84
N GLY A 11 -19.16 -1.25 90.75
CA GLY A 11 -18.97 -0.53 89.48
C GLY A 11 -17.59 -0.73 88.87
N THR A 12 -16.51 -0.64 89.67
CA THR A 12 -15.13 -0.85 89.20
C THR A 12 -14.82 -2.31 88.86
N ALA A 13 -15.37 -3.28 89.60
CA ALA A 13 -15.26 -4.70 89.25
C ALA A 13 -16.03 -5.05 87.97
N GLY A 14 -17.23 -4.49 87.79
CA GLY A 14 -18.03 -4.66 86.56
C GLY A 14 -17.42 -4.00 85.32
N GLU A 15 -16.74 -2.86 85.49
CA GLU A 15 -15.99 -2.19 84.42
C GLU A 15 -14.72 -2.95 84.04
N ALA A 16 -13.95 -3.46 85.01
CA ALA A 16 -12.78 -4.30 84.75
C ALA A 16 -13.16 -5.61 84.03
N GLN A 17 -14.27 -6.23 84.42
CA GLN A 17 -14.77 -7.46 83.80
C GLN A 17 -15.30 -7.22 82.38
N ARG A 18 -15.89 -6.05 82.10
CA ARG A 18 -16.24 -5.62 80.73
C ARG A 18 -15.02 -5.38 79.86
N LEU A 19 -13.99 -4.70 80.37
CA LEU A 19 -12.74 -4.44 79.63
C LEU A 19 -11.97 -5.74 79.33
N ALA A 20 -11.92 -6.68 80.28
CA ALA A 20 -11.34 -7.99 80.08
C ALA A 20 -12.07 -8.78 78.97
N ALA A 21 -13.41 -8.78 78.98
CA ALA A 21 -14.20 -9.44 77.95
C ALA A 21 -13.98 -8.86 76.54
N VAL A 22 -13.75 -7.55 76.42
CA VAL A 22 -13.43 -6.89 75.14
C VAL A 22 -12.04 -7.31 74.63
N ILE A 23 -11.06 -7.45 75.53
CA ILE A 23 -9.70 -7.87 75.17
C ILE A 23 -9.65 -9.36 74.79
N GLU A 24 -10.40 -10.21 75.50
CA GLU A 24 -10.48 -11.66 75.25
C GLU A 24 -11.13 -11.98 73.89
N ASN A 25 -12.14 -11.21 73.50
CA ASN A 25 -12.86 -11.40 72.23
C ASN A 25 -12.29 -10.57 71.07
N SER A 26 -11.15 -9.90 71.26
CA SER A 26 -10.49 -9.15 70.18
C SER A 26 -9.82 -10.10 69.18
N ASP A 27 -9.95 -9.78 67.89
CA ASP A 27 -9.21 -10.41 66.80
C ASP A 27 -7.81 -9.81 66.60
N ASP A 28 -7.58 -8.60 67.11
CA ASP A 28 -6.24 -8.02 67.19
C ASP A 28 -5.47 -8.63 68.37
N ALA A 29 -4.16 -8.78 68.18
CA ALA A 29 -3.24 -9.18 69.25
C ALA A 29 -3.04 -7.99 70.19
N ILE A 30 -3.36 -8.19 71.48
CA ILE A 30 -3.18 -7.19 72.53
C ILE A 30 -2.17 -7.77 73.52
N ILE A 31 -1.01 -7.13 73.60
CA ILE A 31 0.15 -7.59 74.34
C ILE A 31 0.63 -6.45 75.23
N THR A 32 0.90 -6.71 76.50
CA THR A 32 1.60 -5.75 77.36
C THR A 32 3.01 -6.23 77.63
N LYS A 33 3.95 -5.31 77.80
CA LYS A 33 5.34 -5.58 78.16
C LYS A 33 5.86 -4.56 79.16
N ASP A 34 6.84 -4.95 79.97
CA ASP A 34 7.53 -4.05 80.89
C ASP A 34 8.62 -3.21 80.19
N ARG A 35 9.41 -2.46 80.98
CA ARG A 35 10.48 -1.57 80.49
C ARG A 35 11.67 -2.33 79.88
N ASP A 36 11.80 -3.62 80.15
CA ASP A 36 12.85 -4.50 79.63
C ASP A 36 12.36 -5.34 78.43
N ALA A 37 11.19 -4.98 77.87
CA ALA A 37 10.54 -5.67 76.76
C ALA A 37 10.06 -7.09 77.09
N ILE A 38 9.89 -7.43 78.37
CA ILE A 38 9.36 -8.72 78.79
C ILE A 38 7.84 -8.69 78.74
N ILE A 39 7.24 -9.68 78.08
CA ILE A 39 5.79 -9.80 77.90
C ILE A 39 5.12 -10.07 79.25
N THR A 40 4.15 -9.23 79.62
CA THR A 40 3.39 -9.31 80.87
C THR A 40 1.93 -9.71 80.67
N SER A 41 1.39 -9.62 79.45
CA SER A 41 0.04 -10.08 79.10
C SER A 41 -0.02 -10.53 77.65
N TRP A 42 -0.85 -11.53 77.37
CA TRP A 42 -1.04 -12.14 76.06
C TRP A 42 -2.50 -12.56 75.88
N ASN A 43 -3.23 -11.90 74.98
CA ASN A 43 -4.65 -12.23 74.74
C ASN A 43 -4.83 -13.37 73.73
N PRO A 44 -6.03 -13.95 73.60
CA PRO A 44 -6.32 -14.99 72.61
C PRO A 44 -6.07 -14.57 71.14
N GLY A 45 -6.20 -13.27 70.82
CA GLY A 45 -5.85 -12.75 69.50
C GLY A 45 -4.35 -12.87 69.18
N ALA A 46 -3.49 -12.65 70.17
CA ALA A 46 -2.04 -12.81 70.03
C ALA A 46 -1.63 -14.28 69.82
N GLU A 47 -2.30 -15.22 70.49
CA GLU A 47 -2.12 -16.65 70.27
C GLU A 47 -2.51 -17.06 68.85
N ARG A 48 -3.66 -16.58 68.34
CA ARG A 48 -4.09 -16.86 66.96
C ARG A 48 -3.13 -16.31 65.90
N ILE A 49 -2.61 -15.10 66.10
CA ILE A 49 -1.73 -14.43 65.12
C ILE A 49 -0.30 -14.98 65.15
N TYR A 50 0.28 -15.20 66.33
CA TYR A 50 1.70 -15.56 66.46
C TYR A 50 1.96 -17.03 66.79
N GLY A 51 0.95 -17.80 67.21
CA GLY A 51 1.02 -19.24 67.46
C GLY A 51 1.63 -19.65 68.81
N TYR A 52 1.92 -18.70 69.71
CA TYR A 52 2.39 -18.97 71.07
C TYR A 52 1.23 -18.93 72.07
N THR A 53 1.16 -19.89 73.00
CA THR A 53 0.19 -19.84 74.10
C THR A 53 0.59 -18.78 75.14
N PRO A 54 -0.33 -18.27 75.98
CA PRO A 54 0.02 -17.34 77.05
C PRO A 54 1.12 -17.84 77.98
N GLU A 55 1.14 -19.14 78.31
CA GLU A 55 2.15 -19.76 79.17
C GLU A 55 3.54 -19.80 78.53
N GLU A 56 3.61 -19.87 77.20
CA GLU A 56 4.85 -19.84 76.43
C GLU A 56 5.35 -18.40 76.22
N ALA A 57 4.43 -17.44 76.05
CA ALA A 57 4.76 -16.07 75.69
C ALA A 57 5.04 -15.16 76.91
N ILE A 58 4.26 -15.28 77.99
CA ILE A 58 4.40 -14.41 79.17
C ILE A 58 5.72 -14.72 79.89
N GLY A 59 6.50 -13.68 80.21
CA GLY A 59 7.84 -13.79 80.79
C GLY A 59 8.97 -13.92 79.76
N GLN A 60 8.65 -14.07 78.47
CA GLN A 60 9.65 -14.01 77.39
C GLN A 60 9.84 -12.58 76.89
N SER A 61 10.97 -12.32 76.23
CA SER A 61 11.17 -11.07 75.50
C SER A 61 10.26 -11.02 74.27
N ILE A 62 9.63 -9.87 74.01
CA ILE A 62 8.86 -9.63 72.77
C ILE A 62 9.71 -9.81 71.50
N GLY A 63 11.04 -9.82 71.63
CA GLY A 63 11.99 -10.11 70.57
C GLY A 63 11.80 -11.47 69.88
N ILE A 64 11.12 -12.44 70.52
CA ILE A 64 10.77 -13.73 69.89
C ILE A 64 9.90 -13.57 68.63
N LEU A 65 9.22 -12.43 68.49
CA LEU A 65 8.37 -12.12 67.34
C LEU A 65 9.12 -11.34 66.26
N ILE A 66 10.38 -10.97 66.47
CA ILE A 66 11.10 -10.02 65.61
C ILE A 66 12.09 -10.76 64.71
N PRO A 67 12.05 -10.55 63.38
CA PRO A 67 13.04 -11.09 62.45
C PRO A 67 14.49 -10.74 62.84
N SER A 68 15.44 -11.64 62.59
CA SER A 68 16.85 -11.46 62.99
C SER A 68 17.54 -10.27 62.33
N ASP A 69 17.15 -9.92 61.11
CA ASP A 69 17.59 -8.73 60.37
C ASP A 69 17.02 -7.42 60.93
N ARG A 70 16.05 -7.49 61.86
CA ARG A 70 15.39 -6.34 62.50
C ARG A 70 15.60 -6.27 64.02
N ALA A 71 16.59 -6.98 64.57
CA ALA A 71 16.80 -7.09 66.02
C ALA A 71 16.90 -5.74 66.79
N GLY A 72 17.30 -4.64 66.14
CA GLY A 72 17.37 -3.30 66.74
C GLY A 72 16.05 -2.51 66.76
N GLU A 73 14.98 -3.02 66.13
CA GLU A 73 13.69 -2.32 66.00
C GLU A 73 13.00 -2.12 67.34
N GLU A 74 12.96 -3.15 68.19
CA GLU A 74 12.28 -3.10 69.48
C GLU A 74 12.89 -2.07 70.42
N ARG A 75 14.23 -1.97 70.46
CA ARG A 75 14.91 -0.97 71.28
C ARG A 75 14.48 0.44 70.89
N ARG A 76 14.43 0.73 69.58
CA ARG A 76 13.99 2.03 69.05
C ARG A 76 12.54 2.34 69.40
N ILE A 77 11.66 1.33 69.35
CA ILE A 77 10.25 1.49 69.75
C ILE A 77 10.18 1.81 71.24
N LEU A 78 10.85 1.02 72.10
CA LEU A 78 10.86 1.24 73.55
C LEU A 78 11.39 2.61 73.95
N ASP A 79 12.49 3.07 73.36
CA ASP A 79 13.09 4.37 73.68
C ASP A 79 12.09 5.52 73.46
N ARG A 80 11.32 5.46 72.37
CA ARG A 80 10.27 6.45 72.05
C ARG A 80 9.10 6.37 73.03
N ILE A 81 8.64 5.16 73.37
CA ILE A 81 7.55 4.99 74.33
C ILE A 81 7.94 5.45 75.74
N LEU A 82 9.18 5.19 76.16
CA LEU A 82 9.71 5.65 77.44
C LEU A 82 9.93 7.17 77.50
N ALA A 83 10.10 7.83 76.34
CA ALA A 83 10.04 9.28 76.22
C ALA A 83 8.61 9.85 76.28
N GLY A 84 7.60 8.99 76.43
CA GLY A 84 6.18 9.36 76.53
C GLY A 84 5.47 9.47 75.17
N GLU A 85 6.13 9.10 74.08
CA GLU A 85 5.50 9.08 72.75
C GLU A 85 4.55 7.88 72.62
N ARG A 86 3.54 8.03 71.75
CA ARG A 86 2.69 6.93 71.27
C ARG A 86 2.98 6.72 69.78
N MET A 87 3.00 5.46 69.36
CA MET A 87 3.13 5.09 67.95
C MET A 87 1.81 4.52 67.46
N ASP A 88 1.22 5.14 66.44
CA ASP A 88 0.00 4.69 65.79
C ASP A 88 0.31 4.11 64.41
N HIS A 89 -0.31 2.97 64.07
CA HIS A 89 -0.26 2.35 62.74
C HIS A 89 1.16 2.16 62.15
N TYR A 90 2.14 1.80 62.98
CA TYR A 90 3.47 1.48 62.50
C TYR A 90 3.46 0.09 61.87
N GLU A 91 3.71 -0.01 60.58
CA GLU A 91 3.72 -1.30 59.90
C GLU A 91 5.12 -1.93 59.92
N THR A 92 5.20 -3.20 60.31
CA THR A 92 6.45 -3.95 60.41
C THR A 92 6.24 -5.44 60.17
N GLU A 93 7.31 -6.21 60.15
CA GLU A 93 7.30 -7.67 60.01
C GLU A 93 7.50 -8.34 61.37
N ARG A 94 6.83 -9.48 61.53
CA ARG A 94 6.95 -10.35 62.68
C ARG A 94 7.08 -11.80 62.24
N VAL A 95 7.73 -12.62 63.05
CA VAL A 95 7.86 -14.06 62.83
C VAL A 95 6.94 -14.79 63.79
N THR A 96 6.20 -15.75 63.27
CA THR A 96 5.33 -16.63 64.06
C THR A 96 6.10 -17.86 64.56
N LYS A 97 5.53 -18.64 65.47
CA LYS A 97 6.17 -19.84 66.05
C LYS A 97 6.64 -20.86 65.02
N ASP A 98 5.94 -20.98 63.89
CA ASP A 98 6.27 -21.91 62.79
C ASP A 98 7.29 -21.35 61.78
N GLY A 99 7.83 -20.16 62.03
CA GLY A 99 8.82 -19.51 61.18
C GLY A 99 8.26 -18.67 60.05
N ARG A 100 6.93 -18.58 59.87
CA ARG A 100 6.33 -17.68 58.87
C ARG A 100 6.52 -16.22 59.24
N THR A 101 6.93 -15.41 58.27
CA THR A 101 6.93 -13.95 58.35
C THR A 101 5.55 -13.40 58.01
N ILE A 102 5.00 -12.57 58.90
CA ILE A 102 3.73 -11.87 58.74
C ILE A 102 3.94 -10.36 58.78
N SER A 103 3.14 -9.63 58.00
CA SER A 103 3.08 -8.17 58.06
C SER A 103 2.04 -7.73 59.08
N VAL A 104 2.44 -6.95 60.07
CA VAL A 104 1.54 -6.43 61.10
C VAL A 104 1.54 -4.91 61.14
N SER A 105 0.38 -4.31 61.41
CA SER A 105 0.27 -2.90 61.79
C SER A 105 0.17 -2.83 63.30
N ILE A 106 1.19 -2.25 63.94
CA ILE A 106 1.26 -2.14 65.40
C ILE A 106 0.96 -0.72 65.88
N THR A 107 0.18 -0.64 66.95
CA THR A 107 0.01 0.56 67.76
C THR A 107 0.64 0.30 69.12
N VAL A 108 1.56 1.17 69.53
CA VAL A 108 2.30 1.03 70.79
C VAL A 108 2.05 2.26 71.66
N SER A 109 1.50 2.04 72.85
CA SER A 109 1.13 3.11 73.80
C SER A 109 1.82 2.92 75.15
N PRO A 110 2.25 4.00 75.84
CA PRO A 110 2.87 3.90 77.16
C PRO A 110 1.86 3.45 78.21
N LEU A 111 2.24 2.48 79.04
CA LEU A 111 1.49 2.07 80.22
C LEU A 111 1.99 2.84 81.43
N LYS A 112 1.08 3.47 82.19
CA LYS A 112 1.40 4.29 83.37
C LYS A 112 0.84 3.66 84.64
N ASP A 113 1.55 3.80 85.75
CA ASP A 113 1.05 3.47 87.09
C ASP A 113 0.12 4.57 87.65
N ALA A 114 -0.37 4.38 88.87
CA ALA A 114 -1.29 5.32 89.53
C ALA A 114 -0.65 6.69 89.81
N GLU A 115 0.68 6.74 89.90
CA GLU A 115 1.50 7.92 90.10
C GLU A 115 1.88 8.61 88.76
N GLY A 116 1.51 8.02 87.63
CA GLY A 116 1.71 8.56 86.28
C GLY A 116 3.06 8.24 85.64
N ALA A 117 3.90 7.41 86.27
CA ALA A 117 5.18 6.96 85.74
C ALA A 117 4.99 5.84 84.70
N ILE A 118 5.81 5.84 83.64
CA ILE A 118 5.74 4.83 82.58
C ILE A 118 6.37 3.53 83.07
N VAL A 119 5.55 2.49 83.22
CA VAL A 119 5.93 1.16 83.73
C VAL A 119 6.10 0.11 82.61
N GLY A 120 5.71 0.44 81.38
CA GLY A 120 5.81 -0.47 80.25
C GLY A 120 5.10 0.06 79.01
N ALA A 121 4.74 -0.86 78.11
CA ALA A 121 4.03 -0.54 76.87
C ALA A 121 2.88 -1.53 76.59
N SER A 122 1.79 -1.03 76.03
CA SER A 122 0.71 -1.81 75.44
C SER A 122 0.87 -1.80 73.92
N VAL A 123 0.88 -2.99 73.33
CA VAL A 123 1.03 -3.24 71.89
C VAL A 123 -0.28 -3.84 71.39
N ILE A 124 -0.91 -3.17 70.44
CA ILE A 124 -2.01 -3.73 69.64
C ILE A 124 -1.45 -4.01 68.26
N ALA A 125 -1.48 -5.27 67.83
CA ALA A 125 -1.01 -5.68 66.52
C ALA A 125 -2.15 -6.31 65.71
N ARG A 126 -2.33 -5.80 64.49
CA ARG A 126 -3.26 -6.34 63.51
C ARG A 126 -2.49 -7.01 62.39
N ASP A 127 -2.83 -8.25 62.05
CA ASP A 127 -2.31 -8.89 60.85
C ASP A 127 -2.88 -8.19 59.61
N VAL A 128 -1.98 -7.67 58.78
CA VAL A 128 -2.29 -6.99 57.52
C VAL A 128 -1.70 -7.73 56.31
N THR A 129 -1.19 -8.95 56.48
CA THR A 129 -0.50 -9.73 55.45
C THR A 129 -1.36 -9.89 54.20
N ALA A 130 -2.58 -10.42 54.34
CA ALA A 130 -3.50 -10.61 53.22
C ALA A 130 -3.86 -9.28 52.53
N ARG A 131 -4.08 -8.22 53.34
CA ARG A 131 -4.39 -6.88 52.82
C ARG A 131 -3.23 -6.30 52.02
N ARG A 132 -1.98 -6.40 52.50
CA ARG A 132 -0.80 -5.89 51.80
C ARG A 132 -0.56 -6.63 50.49
N ARG A 133 -0.66 -7.97 50.50
CA ARG A 133 -0.53 -8.78 49.29
C ARG A 133 -1.58 -8.42 48.25
N LEU A 134 -2.85 -8.28 48.64
CA LEU A 134 -3.91 -7.85 47.72
C LEU A 134 -3.63 -6.45 47.14
N GLN A 135 -3.19 -5.50 47.96
CA GLN A 135 -2.84 -4.16 47.49
C GLN A 135 -1.64 -4.16 46.54
N GLN A 136 -0.62 -4.98 46.80
CA GLN A 136 0.55 -5.13 45.94
C GLN A 136 0.17 -5.78 44.61
N ALA A 137 -0.60 -6.87 44.62
CA ALA A 137 -1.13 -7.51 43.43
C ALA A 137 -2.00 -6.55 42.59
N GLN A 138 -2.87 -5.76 43.23
CA GLN A 138 -3.67 -4.74 42.53
C GLN A 138 -2.81 -3.68 41.85
N ARG A 139 -1.77 -3.17 42.53
CA ARG A 139 -0.84 -2.20 41.96
C ARG A 139 -0.06 -2.78 40.79
N PHE A 140 0.44 -3.99 40.95
CA PHE A 140 1.15 -4.73 39.90
C PHE A 140 0.28 -4.88 38.65
N LEU A 141 -0.95 -5.37 38.81
CA LEU A 141 -1.88 -5.56 37.72
C LEU A 141 -2.28 -4.23 37.04
N ALA A 142 -2.44 -3.15 37.80
CA ALA A 142 -2.71 -1.83 37.25
C ALA A 142 -1.53 -1.29 36.41
N GLN A 143 -0.30 -1.49 36.88
CA GLN A 143 0.92 -1.15 36.13
C GLN A 143 1.03 -1.99 34.85
N ALA A 144 0.74 -3.29 34.94
CA ALA A 144 0.70 -4.17 33.79
C ALA A 144 -0.30 -3.69 32.73
N GLY A 145 -1.53 -3.36 33.13
CA GLY A 145 -2.53 -2.82 32.20
C GLY A 145 -2.05 -1.55 31.48
N ALA A 146 -1.51 -0.60 32.23
CA ALA A 146 -1.05 0.68 31.68
C ALA A 146 0.15 0.56 30.72
N LEU A 147 1.01 -0.46 30.88
CA LEU A 147 2.13 -0.71 29.98
C LEU A 147 1.67 -1.44 28.71
N LEU A 148 0.75 -2.38 28.84
CA LEU A 148 0.23 -3.15 27.71
C LEU A 148 -0.60 -2.29 26.74
N ASP A 149 -1.26 -1.25 27.25
CA ASP A 149 -1.99 -0.29 26.42
C ASP A 149 -1.09 0.63 25.55
N ARG A 150 0.23 0.65 25.78
CA ARG A 150 1.15 1.59 25.10
C ARG A 150 1.78 1.05 23.83
N SER A 151 1.95 -0.27 23.71
CA SER A 151 2.60 -0.87 22.54
C SER A 151 1.57 -1.52 21.62
N LEU A 152 1.63 -1.14 20.34
CA LEU A 152 0.87 -1.77 19.25
C LEU A 152 1.73 -2.81 18.51
N ASP A 153 2.96 -3.03 18.94
CA ASP A 153 3.83 -4.08 18.41
C ASP A 153 3.62 -5.37 19.22
N PRO A 154 3.10 -6.45 18.60
CA PRO A 154 2.80 -7.69 19.33
C PRO A 154 3.99 -8.27 20.09
N ARG A 155 5.22 -8.18 19.55
CA ARG A 155 6.41 -8.75 20.20
C ARG A 155 6.89 -7.88 21.35
N GLU A 156 6.85 -6.56 21.18
CA GLU A 156 7.20 -5.64 22.26
C GLU A 156 6.20 -5.73 23.42
N THR A 157 4.90 -5.90 23.12
CA THR A 157 3.87 -6.18 24.13
C THR A 157 4.24 -7.41 24.94
N LEU A 158 4.58 -8.54 24.31
CA LEU A 158 4.94 -9.78 25.02
C LEU A 158 6.22 -9.65 25.85
N ARG A 159 7.26 -8.99 25.32
CA ARG A 159 8.47 -8.69 26.11
C ARG A 159 8.17 -7.82 27.33
N SER A 160 7.29 -6.85 27.19
CA SER A 160 6.86 -6.00 28.31
C SER A 160 6.11 -6.80 29.38
N VAL A 161 5.29 -7.79 28.99
CA VAL A 161 4.64 -8.73 29.93
C VAL A 161 5.67 -9.55 30.69
N ALA A 162 6.61 -10.19 29.98
CA ALA A 162 7.63 -11.02 30.60
C ALA A 162 8.51 -10.18 31.54
N GLY A 163 8.84 -8.95 31.16
CA GLY A 163 9.59 -8.00 31.99
C GLY A 163 8.83 -7.45 33.19
N LEU A 164 7.50 -7.59 33.26
CA LEU A 164 6.75 -7.28 34.47
C LEU A 164 6.84 -8.41 35.48
N ALA A 165 6.86 -9.66 35.02
CA ALA A 165 6.99 -10.81 35.92
C ALA A 165 8.38 -10.86 36.60
N VAL A 166 9.41 -10.28 35.99
CA VAL A 166 10.79 -10.31 36.50
C VAL A 166 11.20 -8.94 37.05
N PRO A 167 11.75 -8.84 38.27
CA PRO A 167 12.08 -9.92 39.21
C PRO A 167 10.97 -10.25 40.22
N ASP A 168 9.84 -9.52 40.20
CA ASP A 168 8.89 -9.50 41.32
C ASP A 168 8.06 -10.79 41.49
N VAL A 169 7.87 -11.57 40.42
CA VAL A 169 7.09 -12.83 40.42
C VAL A 169 8.00 -14.05 40.19
N GLY A 170 9.14 -13.88 39.53
CA GLY A 170 10.15 -14.93 39.36
C GLY A 170 11.43 -14.37 38.73
N GLU A 171 12.47 -15.19 38.63
CA GLU A 171 13.77 -14.76 38.09
C GLU A 171 13.92 -14.99 36.58
N LEU A 172 13.00 -15.76 35.98
CA LEU A 172 12.92 -16.00 34.54
C LEU A 172 11.46 -16.10 34.09
N ALA A 173 11.10 -15.34 33.06
CA ALA A 173 9.80 -15.39 32.40
C ALA A 173 9.96 -15.65 30.90
N VAL A 174 9.10 -16.50 30.35
CA VAL A 174 9.18 -16.98 28.96
C VAL A 174 7.78 -17.05 28.38
N ILE A 175 7.62 -16.54 27.16
CA ILE A 175 6.35 -16.63 26.43
C ILE A 175 6.56 -17.43 25.15
N ASP A 176 5.84 -18.54 25.03
CA ASP A 176 5.78 -19.37 23.83
C ASP A 176 4.45 -19.11 23.10
N LEU A 177 4.48 -18.90 21.78
CA LEU A 177 3.27 -18.70 20.97
C LEU A 177 2.91 -19.94 20.15
N VAL A 178 1.63 -20.07 19.81
CA VAL A 178 1.13 -21.09 18.88
C VAL A 178 0.78 -20.40 17.55
N GLY A 179 1.39 -20.89 16.47
CA GLY A 179 1.09 -20.47 15.11
C GLY A 179 -0.27 -20.99 14.65
N ASP A 180 -0.78 -20.45 13.54
CA ASP A 180 -2.09 -20.88 13.00
C ASP A 180 -2.05 -22.33 12.43
N ASP A 181 -0.87 -22.89 12.20
CA ASP A 181 -0.64 -24.28 11.83
C ASP A 181 -0.63 -25.26 13.03
N GLY A 182 -0.79 -24.73 14.25
CA GLY A 182 -0.78 -25.49 15.50
C GLY A 182 0.61 -25.81 16.04
N ARG A 183 1.69 -25.37 15.37
CA ARG A 183 3.06 -25.52 15.88
C ARG A 183 3.35 -24.46 16.94
N ILE A 184 4.20 -24.81 17.89
CA ILE A 184 4.72 -23.85 18.87
C ILE A 184 5.88 -23.10 18.19
N GLU A 185 5.70 -21.80 17.95
CA GLU A 185 6.69 -20.94 17.25
C GLU A 185 7.95 -20.66 18.09
N GLY A 186 8.02 -21.19 19.32
CA GLY A 186 9.13 -21.05 20.27
C GLY A 186 8.99 -19.85 21.21
N ALA A 187 10.02 -19.60 22.04
CA ALA A 187 10.04 -18.47 22.97
C ALA A 187 10.14 -17.15 22.22
N VAL A 188 8.99 -16.51 22.01
CA VAL A 188 8.87 -15.23 21.28
C VAL A 188 9.36 -14.06 22.13
N ALA A 189 9.36 -14.24 23.46
CA ALA A 189 9.95 -13.32 24.41
C ALA A 189 10.45 -14.07 25.66
N ALA A 190 11.73 -13.94 25.99
CA ALA A 190 12.26 -14.31 27.30
C ALA A 190 12.82 -13.09 28.03
N VAL A 191 12.61 -13.02 29.34
CA VAL A 191 13.22 -12.02 30.22
C VAL A 191 13.74 -12.72 31.47
N ALA A 192 14.96 -12.39 31.86
CA ALA A 192 15.61 -12.92 33.05
C ALA A 192 16.40 -11.81 33.74
N ALA A 193 16.76 -12.01 35.01
CA ALA A 193 17.62 -11.08 35.75
C ALA A 193 18.97 -10.84 35.04
N ASP A 194 19.52 -11.87 34.40
CA ASP A 194 20.64 -11.78 33.47
C ASP A 194 20.14 -11.86 32.01
N PRO A 195 20.25 -10.79 31.21
CA PRO A 195 19.82 -10.77 29.82
C PRO A 195 20.48 -11.82 28.92
N GLU A 196 21.68 -12.31 29.23
CA GLU A 196 22.34 -13.34 28.42
C GLU A 196 21.63 -14.69 28.54
N ASN A 197 21.04 -14.99 29.71
CA ASN A 197 20.24 -16.20 29.91
C ASN A 197 18.95 -16.18 29.08
N ALA A 198 18.32 -15.00 28.97
CA ALA A 198 17.14 -14.83 28.12
C ALA A 198 17.47 -15.07 26.63
N LYS A 199 18.56 -14.47 26.13
CA LYS A 199 19.02 -14.66 24.74
C LYS A 199 19.38 -16.11 24.44
N LEU A 200 20.07 -16.77 25.37
CA LEU A 200 20.45 -18.17 25.22
C LEU A 200 19.20 -19.07 25.13
N LEU A 201 18.20 -18.83 25.98
CA LEU A 201 16.95 -19.58 25.92
C LEU A 201 16.17 -19.34 24.61
N GLU A 202 16.10 -18.09 24.12
CA GLU A 202 15.47 -17.78 22.83
C GLU A 202 16.18 -18.48 21.66
N ARG A 203 17.51 -18.62 21.72
CA ARG A 203 18.29 -19.40 20.73
C ARG A 203 17.94 -20.88 20.83
N LEU A 204 18.01 -21.47 22.03
CA LEU A 204 17.73 -22.89 22.24
C LEU A 204 16.31 -23.26 21.79
N ARG A 205 15.32 -22.41 22.03
CA ARG A 205 13.93 -22.62 21.59
C ARG A 205 13.75 -22.56 20.07
N ARG A 206 14.60 -21.81 19.36
CA ARG A 206 14.58 -21.73 17.90
C ARG A 206 15.24 -22.94 17.25
N GLU A 207 16.36 -23.39 17.81
CA GLU A 207 17.10 -24.56 17.33
C GLU A 207 16.41 -25.88 17.70
N TYR A 208 15.77 -25.92 18.89
CA TYR A 208 15.05 -27.07 19.41
C TYR A 208 13.61 -26.67 19.82
N PRO A 209 12.68 -26.53 18.85
CA PRO A 209 11.29 -26.17 19.12
C PRO A 209 10.58 -27.20 20.01
N LEU A 210 9.62 -26.73 20.80
CA LEU A 210 8.80 -27.60 21.62
C LEU A 210 7.90 -28.48 20.77
N ASP A 211 7.86 -29.78 21.09
CA ASP A 211 6.86 -30.70 20.55
C ASP A 211 5.46 -30.34 21.10
N PRO A 212 4.50 -29.93 20.23
CA PRO A 212 3.13 -29.61 20.65
C PRO A 212 2.39 -30.79 21.28
N ASP A 213 2.80 -32.04 21.00
CA ASP A 213 2.21 -33.27 21.55
C ASP A 213 3.04 -33.86 22.71
N GLY A 214 4.19 -33.25 23.01
CA GLY A 214 5.15 -33.73 24.00
C GLY A 214 4.71 -33.58 25.47
N SER A 215 5.60 -34.03 26.35
CA SER A 215 5.50 -33.97 27.81
C SER A 215 5.92 -32.63 28.42
N HIS A 216 6.30 -31.63 27.62
CA HIS A 216 6.69 -30.34 28.16
C HIS A 216 5.48 -29.63 28.82
N PRO A 217 5.62 -28.97 29.99
CA PRO A 217 4.52 -28.28 30.66
C PRO A 217 3.78 -27.28 29.76
N VAL A 218 4.52 -26.47 28.99
CA VAL A 218 3.95 -25.58 27.96
C VAL A 218 3.02 -26.33 26.99
N ALA A 219 3.47 -27.46 26.43
CA ALA A 219 2.65 -28.23 25.49
C ALA A 219 1.38 -28.78 26.16
N ARG A 220 1.46 -29.25 27.42
CA ARG A 220 0.27 -29.67 28.20
C ARG A 220 -0.71 -28.53 28.45
N VAL A 221 -0.21 -27.36 28.83
CA VAL A 221 -1.04 -26.16 29.08
C VAL A 221 -1.71 -25.69 27.81
N LEU A 222 -1.00 -25.69 26.68
CA LEU A 222 -1.56 -25.33 25.38
C LEU A 222 -2.69 -26.29 24.94
N ARG A 223 -2.49 -27.60 25.11
CA ARG A 223 -3.51 -28.62 24.77
C ARG A 223 -4.73 -28.58 25.70
N SER A 224 -4.50 -28.40 27.00
CA SER A 224 -5.57 -28.45 28.00
C SER A 224 -6.29 -27.11 28.20
N GLY A 225 -5.64 -26.00 27.88
CA GLY A 225 -6.10 -24.65 28.18
C GLY A 225 -6.19 -24.35 29.69
N ARG A 226 -5.47 -25.12 30.53
CA ARG A 226 -5.48 -24.97 31.99
C ARG A 226 -4.05 -24.72 32.48
N SER A 227 -3.92 -23.83 33.46
CA SER A 227 -2.65 -23.50 34.08
C SER A 227 -2.09 -24.69 34.86
N GLU A 228 -0.76 -24.76 34.95
CA GLU A 228 -0.03 -25.80 35.66
C GLU A 228 0.99 -25.18 36.63
N VAL A 229 1.01 -25.68 37.87
CA VAL A 229 2.00 -25.31 38.89
C VAL A 229 2.90 -26.51 39.12
N LEU A 230 4.21 -26.31 38.94
CA LEU A 230 5.25 -27.28 39.25
C LEU A 230 5.98 -26.77 40.50
N PRO A 231 5.53 -27.16 41.71
CA PRO A 231 6.08 -26.65 42.97
C PRO A 231 7.54 -27.07 43.18
N GLU A 232 7.95 -28.19 42.58
CA GLU A 232 9.34 -28.63 42.52
C GLU A 232 9.65 -29.23 41.15
N LEU A 233 10.86 -28.97 40.67
CA LEU A 233 11.43 -29.53 39.45
C LEU A 233 12.64 -30.41 39.80
N PRO A 234 12.43 -31.67 40.22
CA PRO A 234 13.52 -32.58 40.44
C PRO A 234 14.20 -32.92 39.11
N ASP A 235 15.45 -33.37 39.21
CA ASP A 235 16.30 -33.71 38.08
C ASP A 235 15.69 -34.76 37.12
N GLU A 236 14.87 -35.68 37.64
CA GLU A 236 14.09 -36.61 36.82
C GLU A 236 13.11 -35.88 35.88
N THR A 237 12.35 -34.91 36.42
CA THR A 237 11.42 -34.08 35.65
C THR A 237 12.15 -33.19 34.65
N LEU A 238 13.31 -32.62 35.01
CA LEU A 238 14.11 -31.82 34.08
C LEU A 238 14.54 -32.63 32.85
N ARG A 239 14.95 -33.90 33.03
CA ARG A 239 15.27 -34.81 31.91
C ARG A 239 14.05 -35.11 31.04
N GLU A 240 12.88 -35.27 31.63
CA GLU A 240 11.64 -35.57 30.89
C GLU A 240 11.15 -34.41 30.02
N ILE A 241 11.43 -33.16 30.42
CA ILE A 241 10.97 -31.96 29.71
C ILE A 241 12.04 -31.35 28.79
N ALA A 242 13.32 -31.74 28.94
CA ALA A 242 14.39 -31.28 28.07
C ALA A 242 14.12 -31.59 26.58
N GLN A 243 14.56 -30.72 25.68
CA GLN A 243 14.41 -30.89 24.23
C GLN A 243 15.73 -31.27 23.55
N SER A 244 16.85 -31.07 24.25
CA SER A 244 18.20 -31.42 23.86
C SER A 244 19.08 -31.52 25.11
N ASP A 245 20.25 -32.14 24.99
CA ASP A 245 21.24 -32.20 26.07
C ASP A 245 21.70 -30.79 26.49
N GLU A 246 21.84 -29.88 25.51
CA GLU A 246 22.21 -28.47 25.76
C GLU A 246 21.11 -27.74 26.55
N HIS A 247 19.84 -28.00 26.26
CA HIS A 247 18.72 -27.43 27.03
C HIS A 247 18.70 -27.98 28.47
N LEU A 248 19.01 -29.27 28.66
CA LEU A 248 19.10 -29.86 30.00
C LEU A 248 20.22 -29.24 30.83
N GLU A 249 21.41 -29.09 30.24
CA GLU A 249 22.55 -28.44 30.90
C GLU A 249 22.23 -26.99 31.28
N PHE A 250 21.56 -26.25 30.39
CA PHE A 250 21.09 -24.90 30.68
C PHE A 250 20.15 -24.84 31.90
N MET A 251 19.19 -25.76 32.00
CA MET A 251 18.27 -25.84 33.15
C MET A 251 19.01 -26.14 34.47
N HIS A 252 20.06 -26.97 34.43
CA HIS A 252 20.90 -27.25 35.61
C HIS A 252 21.76 -26.06 36.01
N VAL A 253 22.39 -25.38 35.05
CA VAL A 253 23.25 -24.21 35.30
C VAL A 253 22.46 -23.08 35.95
N LEU A 254 21.22 -22.84 35.49
CA LEU A 254 20.34 -21.83 36.08
C LEU A 254 19.59 -22.31 37.33
N ASN A 255 19.73 -23.58 37.70
CA ASN A 255 19.11 -24.18 38.89
C ASN A 255 17.59 -23.99 38.94
N TYR A 256 16.90 -24.50 37.91
CA TYR A 256 15.43 -24.48 37.83
C TYR A 256 14.82 -25.21 39.03
N ARG A 257 14.09 -24.49 39.88
CA ARG A 257 13.54 -25.06 41.12
C ARG A 257 12.05 -25.32 41.05
N SER A 258 11.28 -24.35 40.59
CA SER A 258 9.83 -24.45 40.47
C SER A 258 9.37 -23.59 39.29
N ALA A 259 8.21 -23.93 38.73
CA ALA A 259 7.67 -23.23 37.56
C ALA A 259 6.14 -23.09 37.64
N LEU A 260 5.64 -22.04 37.02
CA LEU A 260 4.22 -21.81 36.83
C LEU A 260 3.99 -21.51 35.35
N VAL A 261 3.07 -22.26 34.74
CA VAL A 261 2.74 -22.11 33.32
C VAL A 261 1.25 -21.79 33.18
N ALA A 262 0.94 -20.61 32.63
CA ALA A 262 -0.44 -20.15 32.43
C ALA A 262 -0.73 -19.95 30.93
N PRO A 263 -1.93 -20.34 30.43
CA PRO A 263 -2.27 -20.19 29.03
C PRO A 263 -2.60 -18.72 28.69
N LEU A 264 -2.09 -18.24 27.57
CA LEU A 264 -2.47 -16.94 26.99
C LEU A 264 -3.78 -17.11 26.21
N GLN A 265 -4.91 -16.89 26.88
CA GLN A 265 -6.23 -17.05 26.28
C GLN A 265 -6.92 -15.71 25.98
N ALA A 266 -7.34 -15.55 24.73
CA ALA A 266 -8.17 -14.43 24.30
C ALA A 266 -9.29 -14.93 23.39
N ARG A 267 -10.51 -14.42 23.60
CA ARG A 267 -11.70 -14.66 22.76
C ARG A 267 -11.96 -16.15 22.45
N GLY A 268 -11.69 -17.03 23.41
CA GLY A 268 -11.90 -18.47 23.28
C GLY A 268 -10.81 -19.25 22.51
N ARG A 269 -9.69 -18.61 22.17
CA ARG A 269 -8.50 -19.26 21.60
C ARG A 269 -7.33 -19.21 22.59
N THR A 270 -6.53 -20.27 22.65
CA THR A 270 -5.21 -20.27 23.30
C THR A 270 -4.19 -19.80 22.28
N LEU A 271 -3.58 -18.64 22.51
CA LEU A 271 -2.61 -18.01 21.62
C LEU A 271 -1.16 -18.39 21.96
N GLY A 272 -0.93 -18.90 23.17
CA GLY A 272 0.40 -19.20 23.69
C GLY A 272 0.36 -19.58 25.16
N ALA A 273 1.53 -19.62 25.80
CA ALA A 273 1.68 -19.84 27.23
C ALA A 273 2.74 -18.89 27.83
N LEU A 274 2.48 -18.43 29.05
CA LEU A 274 3.43 -17.69 29.88
C LEU A 274 3.97 -18.64 30.94
N SER A 275 5.29 -18.86 30.92
CA SER A 275 6.02 -19.61 31.94
C SER A 275 6.80 -18.64 32.82
N ILE A 276 6.69 -18.78 34.14
CA ILE A 276 7.50 -18.04 35.11
C ILE A 276 8.18 -19.06 36.01
N LEU A 277 9.48 -18.89 36.23
CA LEU A 277 10.32 -19.85 36.92
C LEU A 277 11.04 -19.21 38.09
N HIS A 278 11.14 -19.98 39.17
CA HIS A 278 12.07 -19.70 40.25
C HIS A 278 13.41 -20.38 40.05
N LEU A 279 14.49 -19.62 40.20
CA LEU A 279 15.87 -20.08 40.13
C LEU A 279 16.47 -20.10 41.55
N GLY A 280 16.90 -21.28 42.04
CA GLY A 280 17.43 -21.40 43.41
C GLY A 280 16.39 -21.76 44.47
N GLU A 281 16.08 -20.84 45.39
CA GLU A 281 15.11 -21.06 46.49
C GLU A 281 13.76 -20.42 46.16
N GLY A 282 12.66 -21.17 46.30
CA GLY A 282 11.30 -20.66 46.06
C GLY A 282 10.35 -21.72 45.52
N SER A 283 9.06 -21.59 45.84
CA SER A 283 7.98 -22.43 45.33
C SER A 283 6.74 -21.58 45.10
N TYR A 284 6.02 -21.85 44.01
CA TYR A 284 4.75 -21.23 43.71
C TYR A 284 3.60 -21.85 44.51
N GLY A 285 2.68 -21.00 44.96
CA GLY A 285 1.42 -21.38 45.60
C GLY A 285 0.19 -20.96 44.79
N THR A 286 -1.00 -21.15 45.40
CA THR A 286 -2.28 -20.79 44.77
C THR A 286 -2.46 -19.28 44.56
N GLU A 287 -1.86 -18.45 45.42
CA GLU A 287 -1.90 -16.99 45.29
C GLU A 287 -1.13 -16.51 44.05
N ASP A 288 0.04 -17.10 43.79
CA ASP A 288 0.87 -16.79 42.61
C ASP A 288 0.17 -17.20 41.32
N LEU A 289 -0.52 -18.35 41.33
CA LEU A 289 -1.32 -18.81 40.21
C LEU A 289 -2.39 -17.80 39.79
N ILE A 290 -3.15 -17.26 40.75
CA ILE A 290 -4.20 -16.27 40.47
C ILE A 290 -3.58 -15.01 39.84
N LEU A 291 -2.43 -14.56 40.36
CA LEU A 291 -1.73 -13.38 39.85
C LEU A 291 -1.24 -13.60 38.40
N VAL A 292 -0.60 -14.75 38.15
CA VAL A 292 -0.04 -15.07 36.84
C VAL A 292 -1.14 -15.35 35.80
N GLU A 293 -2.23 -16.01 36.18
CA GLU A 293 -3.40 -16.18 35.30
C GLU A 293 -4.01 -14.84 34.88
N GLU A 294 -4.10 -13.88 35.81
CA GLU A 294 -4.58 -12.53 35.52
C GLU A 294 -3.61 -11.78 34.59
N LEU A 295 -2.30 -11.91 34.81
CA LEU A 295 -1.28 -11.34 33.95
C LEU A 295 -1.33 -11.95 32.54
N ALA A 296 -1.40 -13.29 32.44
CA ALA A 296 -1.50 -14.05 31.20
C ALA A 296 -2.75 -13.66 30.40
N ARG A 297 -3.89 -13.46 31.06
CA ARG A 297 -5.13 -13.04 30.39
C ARG A 297 -5.03 -11.63 29.81
N ARG A 298 -4.45 -10.67 30.55
CA ARG A 298 -4.24 -9.30 30.08
C ARG A 298 -3.25 -9.26 28.92
N ALA A 299 -2.16 -10.02 29.05
CA ALA A 299 -1.17 -10.21 28.01
C ALA A 299 -1.78 -10.77 26.73
N ALA A 300 -2.60 -11.83 26.84
CA ALA A 300 -3.26 -12.45 25.71
C ALA A 300 -4.21 -11.48 24.99
N LEU A 301 -4.98 -10.69 25.74
CA LEU A 301 -5.89 -9.70 25.15
C LEU A 301 -5.12 -8.57 24.45
N ALA A 302 -4.07 -8.05 25.08
CA ALA A 302 -3.24 -6.99 24.52
C ALA A 302 -2.52 -7.46 23.24
N PHE A 303 -1.94 -8.67 23.28
CA PHE A 303 -1.29 -9.31 22.14
C PHE A 303 -2.28 -9.55 20.99
N ASP A 304 -3.48 -10.09 21.26
CA ASP A 304 -4.50 -10.30 20.22
C ASP A 304 -4.95 -8.97 19.60
N ASN A 305 -5.14 -7.93 20.41
CA ASN A 305 -5.48 -6.60 19.92
C ASN A 305 -4.37 -5.99 19.07
N ALA A 306 -3.10 -6.09 19.48
CA ALA A 306 -1.95 -5.61 18.72
C ALA A 306 -1.85 -6.36 17.37
N ARG A 307 -1.98 -7.69 17.39
CA ARG A 307 -1.98 -8.51 16.17
C ARG A 307 -3.09 -8.12 15.20
N LEU A 308 -4.32 -7.97 15.70
CA LEU A 308 -5.46 -7.54 14.89
C LEU A 308 -5.30 -6.13 14.34
N TYR A 309 -4.67 -5.23 15.09
CA TYR A 309 -4.38 -3.88 14.62
C TYR A 309 -3.39 -3.89 13.46
N VAL A 310 -2.29 -4.65 13.57
CA VAL A 310 -1.31 -4.84 12.49
C VAL A 310 -1.97 -5.42 11.24
N GLU A 311 -2.82 -6.45 11.40
CA GLU A 311 -3.54 -7.06 10.28
C GLU A 311 -4.53 -6.09 9.62
N LEU A 312 -5.29 -5.34 10.42
CA LEU A 312 -6.20 -4.32 9.89
C LEU A 312 -5.46 -3.19 9.17
N ALA A 313 -4.29 -2.78 9.68
CA ALA A 313 -3.44 -1.80 9.01
C ALA A 313 -2.97 -2.31 7.65
N ARG A 314 -2.50 -3.56 7.58
CA ARG A 314 -2.09 -4.22 6.32
C ARG A 314 -3.23 -4.26 5.30
N LEU A 315 -4.43 -4.68 5.71
CA LEU A 315 -5.61 -4.71 4.83
C LEU A 315 -5.99 -3.31 4.30
N ARG A 316 -5.88 -2.27 5.14
CA ARG A 316 -6.15 -0.88 4.73
C ARG A 316 -5.11 -0.35 3.75
N GLU A 317 -3.83 -0.65 3.96
CA GLU A 317 -2.76 -0.28 3.04
C GLU A 317 -2.95 -0.94 1.68
N LEU A 318 -3.33 -2.21 1.67
CA LEU A 318 -3.64 -2.96 0.45
C LEU A 318 -4.83 -2.36 -0.31
N ASP A 319 -5.92 -2.03 0.37
CA ASP A 319 -7.09 -1.38 -0.27
C ASP A 319 -6.74 -0.02 -0.87
N ARG A 320 -5.97 0.80 -0.13
CA ARG A 320 -5.45 2.08 -0.63
C ARG A 320 -4.62 1.88 -1.90
N PHE A 321 -3.67 0.94 -1.87
CA PHE A 321 -2.82 0.61 -3.01
C PHE A 321 -3.66 0.23 -4.25
N LEU A 322 -4.58 -0.72 -4.11
CA LEU A 322 -5.43 -1.17 -5.22
C LEU A 322 -6.28 -0.02 -5.77
N SER A 323 -6.83 0.85 -4.91
CA SER A 323 -7.61 2.01 -5.34
C SER A 323 -6.76 3.01 -6.13
N GLU A 324 -5.57 3.36 -5.63
CA GLU A 324 -4.66 4.29 -6.27
C GLU A 324 -4.11 3.74 -7.61
N ALA A 325 -3.72 2.46 -7.63
CA ALA A 325 -3.30 1.78 -8.85
C ALA A 325 -4.41 1.80 -9.92
N SER A 326 -5.67 1.63 -9.52
CA SER A 326 -6.80 1.64 -10.45
C SER A 326 -7.07 3.00 -11.07
N LYS A 327 -6.88 4.06 -10.28
CA LYS A 327 -6.98 5.44 -10.79
C LYS A 327 -5.89 5.70 -11.83
N LEU A 328 -4.66 5.24 -11.58
CA LEU A 328 -3.56 5.35 -12.54
C LEU A 328 -3.85 4.57 -13.82
N LEU A 329 -4.25 3.29 -13.69
CA LEU A 329 -4.57 2.39 -14.80
C LEU A 329 -5.72 2.86 -15.70
N SER A 330 -6.57 3.76 -15.20
CA SER A 330 -7.69 4.32 -15.96
C SER A 330 -7.40 5.70 -16.56
N ALA A 331 -6.29 6.35 -16.18
CA ALA A 331 -6.07 7.78 -16.46
C ALA A 331 -5.34 8.07 -17.79
N THR A 332 -4.47 7.17 -18.27
CA THR A 332 -3.62 7.44 -19.44
C THR A 332 -3.63 6.29 -20.43
N LEU A 333 -3.50 6.63 -21.72
CA LEU A 333 -3.35 5.67 -22.82
C LEU A 333 -1.90 5.21 -23.04
N ASP A 334 -0.94 5.77 -22.29
CA ASP A 334 0.44 5.29 -22.21
C ASP A 334 0.55 4.24 -21.11
N TYR A 335 0.38 2.97 -21.49
CA TYR A 335 0.45 1.86 -20.54
C TYR A 335 1.84 1.71 -19.93
N GLU A 336 2.92 2.12 -20.60
CA GLU A 336 4.28 1.94 -20.10
C GLU A 336 4.55 2.86 -18.92
N GLU A 337 4.22 4.15 -19.08
CA GLU A 337 4.28 5.12 -17.99
C GLU A 337 3.33 4.74 -16.85
N THR A 338 2.15 4.22 -17.17
CA THR A 338 1.20 3.82 -16.13
C THR A 338 1.70 2.65 -15.30
N LEU A 339 2.22 1.61 -15.94
CA LEU A 339 2.76 0.43 -15.25
C LEU A 339 3.99 0.79 -14.42
N ARG A 340 4.82 1.73 -14.88
CA ARG A 340 5.93 2.29 -14.10
C ARG A 340 5.45 2.94 -12.80
N ARG A 341 4.44 3.80 -12.88
CA ARG A 341 3.85 4.43 -11.68
C ARG A 341 3.18 3.43 -10.75
N VAL A 342 2.53 2.39 -11.29
CA VAL A 342 1.96 1.30 -10.49
C VAL A 342 3.06 0.52 -9.77
N ALA A 343 4.19 0.26 -10.43
CA ALA A 343 5.34 -0.41 -9.81
C ALA A 343 5.97 0.44 -8.71
N GLU A 344 6.12 1.75 -8.93
CA GLU A 344 6.58 2.69 -7.91
C GLU A 344 5.62 2.78 -6.73
N LEU A 345 4.31 2.77 -6.98
CA LEU A 345 3.28 2.82 -5.93
C LEU A 345 3.26 1.56 -5.06
N ALA A 346 3.59 0.39 -5.61
CA ALA A 346 3.66 -0.85 -4.86
C ALA A 346 4.79 -0.83 -3.80
N ILE A 347 5.76 0.07 -3.96
CA ILE A 347 6.92 0.17 -3.08
C ILE A 347 6.78 1.44 -2.25
N PRO A 348 6.95 1.38 -0.93
CA PRO A 348 7.53 0.27 -0.15
C PRO A 348 6.50 -0.53 0.64
N ASP A 349 5.26 -0.08 0.60
CA ASP A 349 4.24 -0.52 1.54
C ASP A 349 3.86 -1.97 1.25
N PHE A 350 3.78 -2.35 -0.03
CA PHE A 350 3.37 -3.70 -0.45
C PHE A 350 4.56 -4.62 -0.74
N ALA A 351 5.60 -4.13 -1.40
CA ALA A 351 6.81 -4.89 -1.72
C ALA A 351 8.07 -4.03 -1.61
N ASP A 352 9.24 -4.67 -1.52
CA ASP A 352 10.53 -3.98 -1.57
C ASP A 352 10.98 -3.77 -3.02
N TRP A 353 10.63 -4.72 -3.89
CA TRP A 353 10.81 -4.64 -5.34
C TRP A 353 9.49 -4.88 -6.06
N CYS A 354 9.31 -4.19 -7.17
CA CYS A 354 8.21 -4.43 -8.10
C CYS A 354 8.77 -4.39 -9.53
N VAL A 355 8.50 -5.45 -10.28
CA VAL A 355 8.94 -5.61 -11.66
C VAL A 355 7.72 -5.91 -12.52
N VAL A 356 7.64 -5.26 -13.67
CA VAL A 356 6.56 -5.46 -14.62
C VAL A 356 7.17 -5.82 -15.98
N ASP A 357 6.91 -7.05 -16.40
CA ASP A 357 7.34 -7.60 -17.69
C ASP A 357 6.12 -7.74 -18.60
N VAL A 358 6.17 -7.19 -19.81
CA VAL A 358 5.06 -7.19 -20.78
C VAL A 358 5.53 -7.83 -22.08
N ARG A 359 4.68 -8.67 -22.67
CA ARG A 359 4.94 -9.28 -23.97
C ARG A 359 4.69 -8.26 -25.08
N ALA A 360 5.73 -7.95 -25.84
CA ALA A 360 5.69 -7.11 -27.03
C ALA A 360 4.92 -7.81 -28.16
N PRO A 361 4.41 -7.07 -29.16
CA PRO A 361 3.71 -7.65 -30.33
C PRO A 361 4.54 -8.69 -31.10
N GLY A 362 5.88 -8.56 -31.09
CA GLY A 362 6.81 -9.52 -31.70
C GLY A 362 6.94 -10.85 -30.95
N GLY A 363 6.34 -10.97 -29.77
CA GLY A 363 6.37 -12.18 -28.95
C GLY A 363 7.43 -12.16 -27.84
N ASP A 364 8.43 -11.28 -27.94
CA ASP A 364 9.45 -11.09 -26.90
C ASP A 364 8.84 -10.46 -25.64
N VAL A 365 9.44 -10.76 -24.49
CA VAL A 365 9.03 -10.18 -23.20
C VAL A 365 10.00 -9.07 -22.86
N GLU A 366 9.46 -7.89 -22.61
CA GLU A 366 10.21 -6.68 -22.31
C GLU A 366 9.86 -6.19 -20.91
N ARG A 367 10.87 -5.76 -20.16
CA ARG A 367 10.67 -5.15 -18.86
C ARG A 367 10.27 -3.68 -19.01
N VAL A 368 9.04 -3.38 -18.63
CA VAL A 368 8.46 -2.04 -18.72
C VAL A 368 8.72 -1.23 -17.45
N ALA A 369 8.79 -1.91 -16.30
CA ALA A 369 9.06 -1.28 -15.01
C ALA A 369 9.94 -2.14 -14.11
N LEU A 370 10.81 -1.46 -13.36
CA LEU A 370 11.61 -1.99 -12.27
C LEU A 370 11.71 -0.90 -11.21
N ALA A 371 11.10 -1.14 -10.05
CA ALA A 371 11.09 -0.19 -8.95
C ALA A 371 11.74 -0.81 -7.70
N HIS A 372 12.45 0.04 -6.95
CA HIS A 372 13.00 -0.23 -5.61
C HIS A 372 13.30 1.13 -4.93
N ARG A 373 13.24 1.22 -3.59
CA ARG A 373 13.53 2.46 -2.84
C ARG A 373 14.96 2.98 -3.06
N ASP A 374 15.90 2.06 -3.12
CA ASP A 374 17.32 2.32 -3.34
C ASP A 374 17.66 2.24 -4.84
N ARG A 375 18.15 3.36 -5.40
CA ARG A 375 18.55 3.47 -6.81
C ARG A 375 19.80 2.69 -7.16
N GLU A 376 20.73 2.47 -6.22
CA GLU A 376 21.92 1.66 -6.47
C GLU A 376 21.53 0.19 -6.70
N ARG A 377 20.58 -0.30 -5.92
CA ARG A 377 19.97 -1.63 -6.11
C ARG A 377 19.26 -1.77 -7.45
N VAL A 378 18.55 -0.74 -7.92
CA VAL A 378 17.96 -0.73 -9.28
C VAL A 378 19.05 -0.89 -10.34
N ALA A 379 20.17 -0.17 -10.22
CA ALA A 379 21.27 -0.28 -11.18
C ALA A 379 21.88 -1.69 -11.22
N ILE A 380 22.03 -2.35 -10.06
CA ILE A 380 22.48 -3.74 -9.99
C ILE A 380 21.49 -4.68 -10.67
N ALA A 381 20.19 -4.55 -10.39
CA ALA A 381 19.17 -5.39 -11.01
C ALA A 381 19.08 -5.23 -12.54
N LEU A 382 19.22 -3.99 -13.05
CA LEU A 382 19.32 -3.74 -14.50
C LEU A 382 20.58 -4.36 -15.12
N ASP A 383 21.70 -4.33 -14.41
CA ASP A 383 22.95 -4.94 -14.88
C ASP A 383 22.86 -6.47 -14.92
N ILE A 384 22.20 -7.08 -13.92
CA ILE A 384 21.87 -8.51 -13.91
C ILE A 384 21.01 -8.86 -15.11
N GLU A 385 19.91 -8.13 -15.33
CA GLU A 385 19.01 -8.37 -16.47
C GLU A 385 19.73 -8.29 -17.82
N ARG A 386 20.59 -7.28 -18.00
CA ARG A 386 21.37 -7.10 -19.24
C ARG A 386 22.31 -8.27 -19.50
N ARG A 387 22.95 -8.81 -18.45
CA ARG A 387 23.92 -9.91 -18.56
C ARG A 387 23.27 -11.28 -18.58
N TYR A 388 22.14 -11.42 -17.90
CA TYR A 388 21.43 -12.68 -17.68
C TYR A 388 19.93 -12.54 -18.00
N PRO A 389 19.56 -12.24 -19.26
CA PRO A 389 18.17 -12.07 -19.64
C PRO A 389 17.39 -13.38 -19.46
N SER A 390 16.14 -13.28 -19.02
CA SER A 390 15.21 -14.42 -18.88
C SER A 390 14.97 -15.08 -20.23
N ARG A 391 14.89 -16.40 -20.26
CA ARG A 391 14.67 -17.19 -21.49
C ARG A 391 13.21 -17.63 -21.61
N PRO A 392 12.64 -17.69 -22.82
CA PRO A 392 11.26 -18.14 -23.03
C PRO A 392 10.98 -19.56 -22.47
N GLU A 393 12.01 -20.40 -22.36
CA GLU A 393 11.91 -21.78 -21.87
C GLU A 393 12.04 -21.89 -20.33
N ASP A 394 12.35 -20.80 -19.62
CA ASP A 394 12.52 -20.85 -18.15
C ASP A 394 11.26 -21.43 -17.48
N GLU A 395 11.42 -22.43 -16.62
CA GLU A 395 10.33 -23.19 -16.00
C GLU A 395 9.69 -22.46 -14.80
N THR A 396 10.37 -21.43 -14.28
CA THR A 396 9.95 -20.62 -13.13
C THR A 396 10.04 -19.13 -13.45
N GLY A 397 9.40 -18.29 -12.64
CA GLY A 397 9.52 -16.83 -12.74
C GLY A 397 8.61 -16.21 -13.80
N ALA A 398 8.88 -14.96 -14.18
CA ALA A 398 7.98 -14.17 -15.05
C ALA A 398 7.66 -14.87 -16.37
N GLN A 399 8.64 -15.54 -17.01
CA GLN A 399 8.43 -16.26 -18.26
C GLN A 399 7.46 -17.44 -18.09
N ALA A 400 7.56 -18.19 -17.00
CA ALA A 400 6.66 -19.30 -16.70
C ALA A 400 5.23 -18.82 -16.41
N VAL A 401 5.09 -17.73 -15.66
CA VAL A 401 3.78 -17.10 -15.38
C VAL A 401 3.14 -16.60 -16.67
N ILE A 402 3.89 -15.91 -17.54
CA ILE A 402 3.38 -15.42 -18.84
C ILE A 402 2.95 -16.59 -19.73
N ARG A 403 3.71 -17.69 -19.74
CA ARG A 403 3.43 -18.86 -20.58
C ARG A 403 2.24 -19.69 -20.09
N THR A 404 2.10 -19.84 -18.78
CA THR A 404 1.10 -20.73 -18.18
C THR A 404 -0.17 -20.02 -17.73
N GLY A 405 -0.11 -18.71 -17.52
CA GLY A 405 -1.18 -17.91 -16.92
C GLY A 405 -1.43 -18.23 -15.44
N LYS A 406 -0.50 -18.96 -14.77
CA LYS A 406 -0.63 -19.35 -13.37
C LYS A 406 0.32 -18.54 -12.51
N SER A 407 -0.18 -18.02 -11.39
CA SER A 407 0.60 -17.30 -10.41
C SER A 407 1.59 -18.22 -9.69
N GLU A 408 2.76 -17.69 -9.33
CA GLU A 408 3.78 -18.37 -8.53
C GLU A 408 3.96 -17.64 -7.20
N ILE A 409 4.22 -18.39 -6.13
CA ILE A 409 4.50 -17.83 -4.81
C ILE A 409 5.64 -18.58 -4.14
N TYR A 410 6.56 -17.80 -3.57
CA TYR A 410 7.72 -18.24 -2.83
C TYR A 410 7.65 -17.61 -1.44
N PRO A 411 6.97 -18.27 -0.47
CA PRO A 411 6.86 -17.77 0.91
C PRO A 411 8.23 -17.56 1.56
N GLU A 412 9.20 -18.40 1.18
CA GLU A 412 10.59 -18.29 1.57
C GLU A 412 11.48 -18.60 0.36
N ILE A 413 12.47 -17.74 0.11
CA ILE A 413 13.53 -17.93 -0.87
C ILE A 413 14.78 -18.36 -0.12
N THR A 414 15.11 -19.64 -0.21
CA THR A 414 16.30 -20.22 0.44
C THR A 414 17.56 -20.01 -0.40
N ASP A 415 18.73 -20.08 0.24
CA ASP A 415 20.01 -20.01 -0.50
C ASP A 415 20.15 -21.15 -1.53
N LEU A 416 19.58 -22.33 -1.23
CA LEU A 416 19.56 -23.46 -2.17
C LEU A 416 18.78 -23.11 -3.44
N MET A 417 17.64 -22.44 -3.32
CA MET A 417 16.87 -21.97 -4.48
C MET A 417 17.64 -20.95 -5.31
N LEU A 418 18.42 -20.07 -4.67
CA LEU A 418 19.30 -19.13 -5.38
C LEU A 418 20.41 -19.86 -6.16
N VAL A 419 20.99 -20.91 -5.56
CA VAL A 419 22.00 -21.76 -6.22
C VAL A 419 21.41 -22.48 -7.43
N GLU A 420 20.22 -23.07 -7.30
CA GLU A 420 19.55 -23.78 -8.40
C GLU A 420 19.15 -22.84 -9.55
N GLY A 421 18.77 -21.60 -9.25
CA GLY A 421 18.39 -20.59 -10.25
C GLY A 421 19.57 -19.83 -10.88
N ALA A 422 20.77 -19.92 -10.29
CA ALA A 422 21.95 -19.23 -10.81
C ALA A 422 22.51 -19.91 -12.07
N ARG A 423 23.09 -19.11 -12.98
CA ARG A 423 23.67 -19.60 -14.24
C ARG A 423 25.18 -19.83 -14.13
N ASP A 424 25.82 -19.04 -13.29
CA ASP A 424 27.24 -19.09 -12.94
C ASP A 424 27.43 -18.45 -11.55
N ASP A 425 28.66 -18.51 -11.02
CA ASP A 425 29.01 -17.99 -9.70
C ASP A 425 28.81 -16.46 -9.59
N GLU A 426 28.98 -15.74 -10.70
CA GLU A 426 28.81 -14.30 -10.74
C GLU A 426 27.31 -13.92 -10.64
N HIS A 427 26.44 -14.66 -11.35
CA HIS A 427 25.00 -14.54 -11.25
C HIS A 427 24.52 -14.86 -9.82
N LEU A 428 25.02 -15.95 -9.20
CA LEU A 428 24.68 -16.31 -7.83
C LEU A 428 25.07 -15.20 -6.83
N SER A 429 26.27 -14.66 -6.97
CA SER A 429 26.74 -13.55 -6.13
C SER A 429 25.83 -12.32 -6.26
N ALA A 430 25.42 -12.00 -7.49
CA ALA A 430 24.53 -10.88 -7.76
C ALA A 430 23.12 -11.11 -7.18
N LEU A 431 22.55 -12.31 -7.32
CA LEU A 431 21.25 -12.68 -6.73
C LEU A 431 21.26 -12.57 -5.20
N ARG A 432 22.34 -13.02 -4.54
CA ARG A 432 22.52 -12.87 -3.09
C ARG A 432 22.58 -11.41 -2.65
N GLN A 433 23.19 -10.53 -3.45
CA GLN A 433 23.26 -9.09 -3.17
C GLN A 433 21.88 -8.40 -3.22
N LEU A 434 20.93 -8.92 -4.00
CA LEU A 434 19.56 -8.40 -4.03
C LEU A 434 18.80 -8.67 -2.72
N GLY A 435 19.23 -9.68 -1.95
CA GLY A 435 18.72 -9.97 -0.61
C GLY A 435 17.25 -10.41 -0.58
N MET A 436 16.78 -11.09 -1.62
CA MET A 436 15.39 -11.54 -1.75
C MET A 436 15.07 -12.63 -0.73
N THR A 437 14.00 -12.46 0.05
CA THR A 437 13.57 -13.40 1.10
C THR A 437 12.22 -14.06 0.79
N SER A 438 11.36 -13.40 0.01
CA SER A 438 10.06 -13.93 -0.43
C SER A 438 9.64 -13.24 -1.73
N ALA A 439 8.92 -13.94 -2.60
CA ALA A 439 8.41 -13.36 -3.85
C ALA A 439 7.03 -13.91 -4.21
N MET A 440 6.26 -13.11 -4.95
CA MET A 440 5.07 -13.56 -5.66
C MET A 440 5.04 -12.99 -7.07
N LEU A 441 4.52 -13.78 -8.00
CA LEU A 441 4.42 -13.42 -9.41
C LEU A 441 3.01 -13.71 -9.88
N VAL A 442 2.38 -12.71 -10.52
CA VAL A 442 0.99 -12.79 -10.97
C VAL A 442 0.88 -12.42 -12.45
N PRO A 443 0.00 -13.07 -13.21
CA PRO A 443 -0.18 -12.79 -14.62
C PRO A 443 -0.89 -11.46 -14.84
N ILE A 444 -0.47 -10.72 -15.87
CA ILE A 444 -1.21 -9.61 -16.43
C ILE A 444 -2.12 -10.17 -17.52
N VAL A 445 -3.43 -10.14 -17.28
CA VAL A 445 -4.42 -10.82 -18.14
C VAL A 445 -5.26 -9.80 -18.89
N ALA A 446 -5.18 -9.82 -20.22
CA ALA A 446 -6.00 -9.05 -21.14
C ALA A 446 -6.96 -10.00 -21.87
N GLY A 447 -8.24 -9.94 -21.52
CA GLY A 447 -9.24 -10.92 -21.95
C GLY A 447 -8.88 -12.33 -21.48
N ASP A 448 -8.65 -13.21 -22.45
CA ASP A 448 -8.29 -14.63 -22.32
C ASP A 448 -6.79 -14.90 -22.54
N ARG A 449 -5.97 -13.85 -22.67
CA ARG A 449 -4.53 -13.95 -22.92
C ARG A 449 -3.70 -13.34 -21.79
N THR A 450 -2.61 -14.00 -21.44
CA THR A 450 -1.60 -13.43 -20.54
C THR A 450 -0.63 -12.57 -21.35
N VAL A 451 -0.66 -11.27 -21.10
CA VAL A 451 0.14 -10.27 -21.84
C VAL A 451 1.37 -9.80 -21.08
N GLY A 452 1.58 -10.28 -19.85
CA GLY A 452 2.72 -9.92 -19.01
C GLY A 452 2.67 -10.58 -17.64
N ALA A 453 3.58 -10.19 -16.76
CA ALA A 453 3.61 -10.58 -15.36
C ALA A 453 4.04 -9.40 -14.47
N ILE A 454 3.50 -9.37 -13.26
CA ILE A 454 3.94 -8.49 -12.18
C ILE A 454 4.67 -9.38 -11.17
N THR A 455 5.93 -9.05 -10.88
CA THR A 455 6.76 -9.72 -9.87
C THR A 455 6.97 -8.79 -8.69
N LEU A 456 6.61 -9.26 -7.51
CA LEU A 456 6.74 -8.54 -6.24
C LEU A 456 7.66 -9.32 -5.33
N VAL A 457 8.65 -8.64 -4.76
CA VAL A 457 9.70 -9.28 -3.94
C VAL A 457 9.86 -8.54 -2.63
N SER A 458 9.97 -9.28 -1.53
CA SER A 458 10.44 -8.75 -0.26
C SER A 458 11.90 -9.11 -0.03
N SER A 459 12.63 -8.17 0.56
CA SER A 459 14.00 -8.30 1.05
C SER A 459 14.14 -7.96 2.54
N THR A 460 13.02 -7.63 3.19
CA THR A 460 12.95 -7.27 4.60
C THR A 460 12.66 -8.52 5.45
N HIS A 461 13.44 -8.73 6.51
CA HIS A 461 13.20 -9.83 7.44
C HIS A 461 11.83 -9.65 8.13
N GLY A 462 10.93 -10.63 7.97
CA GLY A 462 9.61 -10.65 8.61
C GLY A 462 8.42 -10.32 7.70
N ARG A 463 8.63 -9.92 6.43
CA ARG A 463 7.55 -9.82 5.43
C ARG A 463 7.65 -11.02 4.47
N HIS A 464 6.66 -11.90 4.53
CA HIS A 464 6.57 -13.08 3.69
C HIS A 464 5.25 -13.04 2.93
N PHE A 465 5.27 -13.32 1.63
CA PHE A 465 4.05 -13.45 0.85
C PHE A 465 3.41 -14.81 1.10
N GLY A 466 2.15 -14.78 1.49
CA GLY A 466 1.29 -15.95 1.70
C GLY A 466 0.25 -16.10 0.60
N ARG A 467 -0.54 -17.19 0.65
CA ARG A 467 -1.59 -17.45 -0.35
C ARG A 467 -2.67 -16.37 -0.35
N GLU A 468 -2.90 -15.75 0.79
CA GLU A 468 -3.80 -14.62 0.98
C GLU A 468 -3.41 -13.38 0.17
N ASP A 469 -2.13 -13.21 -0.16
CA ASP A 469 -1.62 -12.07 -0.94
C ASP A 469 -1.86 -12.21 -2.45
N LEU A 470 -2.08 -13.44 -2.95
CA LEU A 470 -2.24 -13.71 -4.37
C LEU A 470 -3.51 -13.07 -4.96
N GLY A 471 -4.65 -13.18 -4.29
CA GLY A 471 -5.92 -12.66 -4.81
C GLY A 471 -5.87 -11.15 -5.13
N PRO A 472 -5.42 -10.31 -4.18
CA PRO A 472 -5.18 -8.88 -4.42
C PRO A 472 -4.18 -8.59 -5.54
N ALA A 473 -3.09 -9.34 -5.63
CA ALA A 473 -2.08 -9.17 -6.68
C ALA A 473 -2.62 -9.58 -8.06
N GLU A 474 -3.40 -10.65 -8.16
CA GLU A 474 -4.08 -11.08 -9.38
C GLU A 474 -5.12 -10.06 -9.85
N GLU A 475 -5.82 -9.40 -8.92
CA GLU A 475 -6.71 -8.27 -9.24
C GLU A 475 -5.95 -7.12 -9.90
N LEU A 476 -4.78 -6.77 -9.36
CA LEU A 476 -3.90 -5.78 -9.96
C LEU A 476 -3.46 -6.19 -11.37
N GLY A 477 -3.03 -7.45 -11.55
CA GLY A 477 -2.65 -8.00 -12.85
C GLY A 477 -3.78 -7.94 -13.88
N ARG A 478 -5.03 -8.22 -13.47
CA ARG A 478 -6.19 -8.10 -14.35
C ARG A 478 -6.48 -6.65 -14.75
N ARG A 479 -6.43 -5.71 -13.80
CA ARG A 479 -6.64 -4.27 -14.10
C ARG A 479 -5.55 -3.73 -15.03
N ALA A 480 -4.31 -4.13 -14.80
CA ALA A 480 -3.19 -3.82 -15.69
C ALA A 480 -3.42 -4.35 -17.10
N GLY A 481 -3.92 -5.58 -17.25
CA GLY A 481 -4.20 -6.16 -18.55
C GLY A 481 -5.30 -5.42 -19.33
N ILE A 482 -6.37 -5.00 -18.64
CA ILE A 482 -7.42 -4.16 -19.24
C ILE A 482 -6.84 -2.83 -19.74
N ALA A 483 -5.98 -2.18 -18.95
CA ALA A 483 -5.36 -0.91 -19.33
C ALA A 483 -4.45 -1.06 -20.56
N ILE A 484 -3.62 -2.12 -20.59
CA ILE A 484 -2.76 -2.42 -21.75
C ILE A 484 -3.60 -2.69 -23.00
N GLU A 485 -4.68 -3.46 -22.89
CA GLU A 485 -5.56 -3.77 -24.01
C GLU A 485 -6.22 -2.50 -24.58
N ASN A 486 -6.74 -1.64 -23.71
CA ASN A 486 -7.35 -0.36 -24.12
C ASN A 486 -6.34 0.54 -24.85
N ALA A 487 -5.12 0.67 -24.30
CA ALA A 487 -4.04 1.44 -24.91
C ALA A 487 -3.63 0.91 -26.30
N ARG A 488 -3.51 -0.41 -26.43
CA ARG A 488 -3.18 -1.08 -27.71
C ARG A 488 -4.28 -0.90 -28.74
N LEU A 489 -5.55 -1.14 -28.37
CA LEU A 489 -6.69 -0.98 -29.26
C LEU A 489 -6.82 0.46 -29.78
N TYR A 490 -6.59 1.44 -28.91
CA TYR A 490 -6.58 2.85 -29.31
C TYR A 490 -5.46 3.14 -30.33
N SER A 491 -4.25 2.66 -30.04
CA SER A 491 -3.07 2.88 -30.89
C SER A 491 -3.22 2.21 -32.26
N ASP A 492 -3.74 0.99 -32.31
CA ASP A 492 -4.02 0.27 -33.55
C ASP A 492 -5.10 0.97 -34.37
N ARG A 493 -6.17 1.44 -33.73
CA ARG A 493 -7.22 2.21 -34.42
C ARG A 493 -6.67 3.48 -35.04
N ASN A 494 -5.82 4.22 -34.31
CA ASN A 494 -5.20 5.45 -34.82
C ASN A 494 -4.28 5.15 -36.03
N ARG A 495 -3.44 4.11 -35.94
CA ARG A 495 -2.55 3.71 -37.04
C ARG A 495 -3.31 3.31 -38.31
N VAL A 496 -4.41 2.57 -38.17
CA VAL A 496 -5.26 2.17 -39.30
C VAL A 496 -5.90 3.40 -39.96
N ALA A 497 -6.46 4.31 -39.16
CA ALA A 497 -7.06 5.55 -39.67
C ALA A 497 -6.04 6.41 -40.44
N GLN A 498 -4.85 6.63 -39.87
CA GLN A 498 -3.78 7.39 -40.53
C GLN A 498 -3.31 6.75 -41.84
N THR A 499 -3.17 5.42 -41.86
CA THR A 499 -2.75 4.68 -43.07
C THR A 499 -3.79 4.81 -44.19
N LEU A 500 -5.08 4.69 -43.84
CA LEU A 500 -6.17 4.87 -44.80
C LEU A 500 -6.24 6.32 -45.30
N GLN A 501 -6.17 7.31 -44.41
CA GLN A 501 -6.15 8.73 -44.79
C GLN A 501 -5.01 9.04 -45.78
N ALA A 502 -3.80 8.56 -45.49
CA ALA A 502 -2.64 8.77 -46.37
C ALA A 502 -2.84 8.18 -47.78
N SER A 503 -3.55 7.05 -47.90
CA SER A 503 -3.87 6.43 -49.20
C SER A 503 -4.90 7.22 -50.04
N LEU A 504 -5.73 8.04 -49.38
CA LEU A 504 -6.76 8.86 -50.04
C LEU A 504 -6.20 10.16 -50.63
N LEU A 505 -4.99 10.54 -50.25
CA LEU A 505 -4.28 11.69 -50.80
C LEU A 505 -3.29 11.25 -51.91
N PRO A 506 -2.89 12.15 -52.82
CA PRO A 506 -1.87 11.85 -53.82
C PRO A 506 -0.50 11.66 -53.16
N GLU A 507 0.29 10.68 -53.61
CA GLU A 507 1.67 10.43 -53.12
C GLU A 507 2.61 11.63 -53.33
N GLY A 508 2.28 12.49 -54.30
CA GLY A 508 2.97 13.74 -54.58
C GLY A 508 2.30 14.51 -55.72
N LEU A 509 2.63 15.78 -55.86
CA LEU A 509 2.15 16.64 -56.95
C LEU A 509 2.99 16.41 -58.22
N PRO A 510 2.37 16.38 -59.42
CA PRO A 510 3.10 16.22 -60.67
C PRO A 510 3.90 17.49 -61.03
N HIS A 511 4.93 17.34 -61.87
CA HIS A 511 5.64 18.48 -62.43
C HIS A 511 4.91 19.03 -63.66
N ILE A 512 4.42 20.26 -63.59
CA ILE A 512 3.81 20.99 -64.71
C ILE A 512 4.81 22.06 -65.20
N PRO A 513 5.26 22.04 -66.46
CA PRO A 513 6.20 23.03 -66.98
C PRO A 513 5.67 24.47 -66.80
N GLY A 514 6.47 25.32 -66.15
CA GLY A 514 6.12 26.73 -65.92
C GLY A 514 5.17 27.00 -64.75
N VAL A 515 4.78 25.98 -63.98
CA VAL A 515 3.87 26.10 -62.85
C VAL A 515 4.48 25.47 -61.60
N GLU A 516 4.53 26.24 -60.53
CA GLU A 516 4.88 25.77 -59.19
C GLU A 516 3.60 25.29 -58.48
N LEU A 517 3.66 24.09 -57.90
CA LEU A 517 2.58 23.52 -57.12
C LEU A 517 3.02 23.30 -55.66
N ALA A 518 2.11 23.56 -54.73
CA ALA A 518 2.28 23.20 -53.33
C ALA A 518 0.93 22.78 -52.73
N SER A 519 0.96 21.90 -51.73
CA SER A 519 -0.22 21.47 -51.01
C SER A 519 0.06 21.29 -49.53
N SER A 520 -1.00 21.28 -48.72
CA SER A 520 -0.97 20.89 -47.32
C SER A 520 -2.25 20.16 -46.97
N PHE A 521 -2.14 19.18 -46.10
CA PHE A 521 -3.28 18.48 -45.51
C PHE A 521 -3.09 18.42 -43.99
N ARG A 522 -4.09 18.85 -43.23
CA ARG A 522 -4.11 18.74 -41.77
C ARG A 522 -5.35 17.99 -41.33
N PRO A 523 -5.21 16.80 -40.71
CA PRO A 523 -6.36 16.06 -40.22
C PRO A 523 -6.99 16.74 -38.99
N ALA A 524 -8.30 16.55 -38.81
CA ALA A 524 -9.05 16.99 -37.64
C ALA A 524 -8.80 16.09 -36.41
N GLY A 525 -8.80 16.69 -35.22
CA GLY A 525 -8.76 15.97 -33.94
C GLY A 525 -7.56 15.02 -33.77
N ASP A 526 -7.77 13.91 -33.04
CA ASP A 526 -6.70 12.98 -32.63
C ASP A 526 -6.25 12.00 -33.75
N GLY A 527 -6.76 12.17 -34.99
CA GLY A 527 -6.44 11.30 -36.14
C GLY A 527 -7.15 9.94 -36.15
N LEU A 528 -8.10 9.72 -35.24
CA LEU A 528 -8.86 8.46 -35.10
C LEU A 528 -9.93 8.26 -36.17
N GLU A 529 -10.41 9.35 -36.77
CA GLU A 529 -11.42 9.33 -37.82
C GLU A 529 -10.79 9.76 -39.15
N ILE A 530 -11.27 9.17 -40.24
CA ILE A 530 -10.82 9.48 -41.59
C ILE A 530 -11.63 10.67 -42.09
N GLY A 531 -10.94 11.69 -42.56
CA GLY A 531 -11.49 12.92 -43.09
C GLY A 531 -12.09 12.80 -44.49
N GLY A 532 -13.00 13.72 -44.81
CA GLY A 532 -13.65 13.85 -46.11
C GLY A 532 -12.82 14.62 -47.14
N ASP A 533 -12.03 15.58 -46.67
CA ASP A 533 -11.19 16.48 -47.47
C ASP A 533 -10.17 15.78 -48.35
N PHE A 534 -10.05 16.25 -49.60
CA PHE A 534 -9.09 15.75 -50.55
C PHE A 534 -8.65 16.79 -51.58
N TYR A 535 -7.51 16.53 -52.21
CA TYR A 535 -7.06 17.24 -53.41
C TYR A 535 -6.35 16.25 -54.35
N ASP A 536 -6.26 16.56 -55.64
CA ASP A 536 -5.43 15.82 -56.59
C ASP A 536 -5.05 16.72 -57.77
N VAL A 537 -3.90 16.43 -58.39
CA VAL A 537 -3.47 17.09 -59.63
C VAL A 537 -2.95 16.01 -60.57
N PHE A 538 -3.51 15.95 -61.78
CA PHE A 538 -3.26 14.86 -62.72
C PHE A 538 -3.35 15.30 -64.18
N PRO A 539 -2.69 14.58 -65.11
CA PRO A 539 -2.78 14.88 -66.53
C PRO A 539 -4.21 14.63 -67.04
N ALA A 540 -4.68 15.50 -67.92
CA ALA A 540 -5.97 15.41 -68.61
C ALA A 540 -5.75 15.13 -70.10
N ALA A 541 -6.82 14.91 -70.89
CA ALA A 541 -6.69 14.64 -72.32
C ALA A 541 -5.94 15.77 -73.05
N GLY A 542 -4.90 15.44 -73.83
CA GLY A 542 -4.04 16.42 -74.51
C GLY A 542 -2.90 16.96 -73.62
N GLU A 543 -2.33 18.11 -73.96
CA GLU A 543 -1.30 18.78 -73.15
C GLU A 543 -1.92 19.66 -72.05
N ARG A 544 -2.85 19.07 -71.28
CA ARG A 544 -3.65 19.77 -70.26
C ARG A 544 -3.55 19.05 -68.92
N TRP A 545 -3.78 19.78 -67.84
CA TRP A 545 -3.73 19.26 -66.48
C TRP A 545 -5.03 19.58 -65.75
N MET A 546 -5.46 18.69 -64.87
CA MET A 546 -6.61 18.92 -64.02
C MET A 546 -6.17 18.97 -62.56
N ALA A 547 -6.60 20.00 -61.86
CA ALA A 547 -6.46 20.14 -60.41
C ALA A 547 -7.86 20.09 -59.78
N VAL A 548 -7.99 19.32 -58.71
CA VAL A 548 -9.25 19.19 -57.97
C VAL A 548 -8.99 19.34 -56.49
N ILE A 549 -9.95 19.94 -55.79
CA ILE A 549 -10.02 19.99 -54.33
C ILE A 549 -11.48 19.76 -53.93
N GLY A 550 -11.73 19.10 -52.83
CA GLY A 550 -13.09 18.84 -52.39
C GLY A 550 -13.17 18.32 -50.97
N ASP A 551 -14.40 18.24 -50.51
CA ASP A 551 -14.78 17.66 -49.22
C ASP A 551 -16.01 16.76 -49.43
N VAL A 552 -16.11 15.71 -48.62
CA VAL A 552 -17.15 14.70 -48.65
C VAL A 552 -17.94 14.75 -47.35
N CYS A 553 -19.26 14.67 -47.43
CA CYS A 553 -20.09 14.71 -46.23
C CYS A 553 -19.81 13.54 -45.26
N GLY A 554 -19.62 13.89 -43.98
CA GLY A 554 -19.43 12.94 -42.88
C GLY A 554 -17.97 12.52 -42.67
N LYS A 555 -17.73 11.61 -41.72
CA LYS A 555 -16.38 11.14 -41.35
C LYS A 555 -16.30 9.61 -41.32
N GLY A 556 -15.09 9.09 -41.27
CA GLY A 556 -14.81 7.66 -41.14
C GLY A 556 -14.83 6.88 -42.46
N ALA A 557 -14.98 5.55 -42.37
CA ALA A 557 -14.79 4.64 -43.50
C ALA A 557 -15.73 4.91 -44.70
N ALA A 558 -16.92 5.46 -44.45
CA ALA A 558 -17.87 5.74 -45.51
C ALA A 558 -17.55 7.04 -46.25
N ALA A 559 -17.05 8.07 -45.55
CA ALA A 559 -16.48 9.27 -46.18
C ALA A 559 -15.26 8.89 -47.03
N ALA A 560 -14.35 8.07 -46.47
CA ALA A 560 -13.18 7.52 -47.15
C ALA A 560 -13.52 6.84 -48.49
N GLY A 561 -14.56 6.00 -48.50
CA GLY A 561 -15.04 5.31 -49.71
C GLY A 561 -15.52 6.29 -50.78
N LEU A 562 -16.26 7.32 -50.38
CA LEU A 562 -16.77 8.34 -51.27
C LEU A 562 -15.67 9.29 -51.78
N THR A 563 -14.67 9.63 -50.95
CA THR A 563 -13.46 10.36 -51.37
C THR A 563 -12.69 9.57 -52.44
N GLY A 564 -12.50 8.27 -52.23
CA GLY A 564 -11.89 7.38 -53.22
C GLY A 564 -12.69 7.32 -54.52
N LEU A 565 -14.01 7.15 -54.43
CA LEU A 565 -14.92 7.18 -55.59
C LEU A 565 -14.76 8.50 -56.36
N ALA A 566 -14.83 9.64 -55.68
CA ALA A 566 -14.77 10.95 -56.31
C ALA A 566 -13.44 11.17 -57.04
N ARG A 567 -12.33 10.99 -56.34
CA ARG A 567 -10.99 11.27 -56.86
C ARG A 567 -10.64 10.40 -58.08
N TYR A 568 -10.90 9.09 -58.02
CA TYR A 568 -10.61 8.21 -59.16
C TYR A 568 -11.61 8.36 -60.31
N THR A 569 -12.86 8.74 -60.03
CA THR A 569 -13.83 9.07 -61.08
C THR A 569 -13.40 10.33 -61.83
N LEU A 570 -13.08 11.42 -61.11
CA LEU A 570 -12.55 12.66 -61.70
C LEU A 570 -11.32 12.39 -62.59
N ARG A 571 -10.38 11.59 -62.06
CA ARG A 571 -9.16 11.21 -62.79
C ARG A 571 -9.44 10.41 -64.06
N SER A 572 -10.38 9.48 -64.00
CA SER A 572 -10.79 8.69 -65.17
C SER A 572 -11.51 9.52 -66.23
N LEU A 573 -12.39 10.43 -65.80
CA LEU A 573 -13.21 11.28 -66.69
C LEU A 573 -12.34 12.28 -67.46
N ALA A 574 -11.36 12.89 -66.80
CA ALA A 574 -10.48 13.88 -67.40
C ALA A 574 -9.62 13.34 -68.56
N LEU A 575 -9.43 12.02 -68.67
CA LEU A 575 -8.71 11.40 -69.78
C LEU A 575 -9.52 11.36 -71.09
N ARG A 576 -10.84 11.54 -71.04
CA ARG A 576 -11.74 11.46 -72.19
C ARG A 576 -12.28 12.82 -72.59
N ASP A 577 -13.02 13.46 -71.69
CA ASP A 577 -13.58 14.79 -71.86
C ASP A 577 -13.21 15.64 -70.66
N PRO A 578 -12.18 16.48 -70.76
CA PRO A 578 -11.63 17.19 -69.62
C PRO A 578 -12.40 18.48 -69.27
N ALA A 579 -13.53 18.77 -69.93
CA ALA A 579 -14.33 19.94 -69.60
C ALA A 579 -14.83 19.88 -68.14
N PRO A 580 -14.42 20.82 -67.25
CA PRO A 580 -14.72 20.73 -65.81
C PRO A 580 -16.21 20.57 -65.49
N GLY A 581 -17.10 21.25 -66.23
CA GLY A 581 -18.54 21.16 -66.00
C GLY A 581 -19.10 19.76 -66.30
N GLU A 582 -18.67 19.15 -67.40
CA GLU A 582 -19.06 17.79 -67.80
C GLU A 582 -18.45 16.72 -66.87
N VAL A 583 -17.22 16.92 -66.42
CA VAL A 583 -16.56 16.06 -65.44
C VAL A 583 -17.34 16.05 -64.12
N LEU A 584 -17.78 17.22 -63.63
CA LEU A 584 -18.60 17.31 -62.43
C LEU A 584 -20.01 16.74 -62.62
N ALA A 585 -20.62 16.90 -63.80
CA ALA A 585 -21.91 16.32 -64.12
C ALA A 585 -21.87 14.77 -64.10
N GLN A 586 -20.81 14.18 -64.66
CA GLN A 586 -20.63 12.72 -64.62
C GLN A 586 -20.24 12.21 -63.23
N LEU A 587 -19.48 12.99 -62.45
CA LEU A 587 -19.25 12.68 -61.04
C LEU A 587 -20.57 12.70 -60.25
N ASN A 588 -21.46 13.68 -60.49
CA ASN A 588 -22.78 13.77 -59.85
C ASN A 588 -23.61 12.50 -60.08
N GLU A 589 -23.64 11.99 -61.31
CA GLU A 589 -24.28 10.71 -61.60
C GLU A 589 -23.64 9.54 -60.85
N ALA A 590 -22.31 9.48 -60.79
CA ALA A 590 -21.58 8.41 -60.10
C ALA A 590 -21.89 8.39 -58.60
N VAL A 591 -21.91 9.57 -57.95
CA VAL A 591 -22.24 9.71 -56.52
C VAL A 591 -23.69 9.33 -56.24
N LEU A 592 -24.64 9.78 -57.08
CA LEU A 592 -26.06 9.42 -56.95
C LEU A 592 -26.30 7.92 -57.05
N ARG A 593 -25.64 7.24 -58.00
CA ARG A 593 -25.75 5.77 -58.14
C ARG A 593 -25.09 5.00 -57.00
N HIS A 594 -24.06 5.56 -56.38
CA HIS A 594 -23.41 4.94 -55.22
C HIS A 594 -24.25 5.09 -53.93
N SER A 595 -25.13 6.10 -53.88
CA SER A 595 -25.77 6.56 -52.64
C SER A 595 -27.29 6.27 -52.60
N GLU A 596 -27.76 5.19 -53.23
CA GLU A 596 -29.20 4.88 -53.37
C GLU A 596 -29.98 4.76 -52.04
N SER A 597 -29.29 4.62 -50.89
CA SER A 597 -29.91 4.47 -49.55
C SER A 597 -29.59 5.57 -48.53
N GLU A 598 -28.67 6.49 -48.82
CA GLU A 598 -28.25 7.58 -47.91
C GLU A 598 -28.00 8.86 -48.71
N GLU A 599 -28.48 10.01 -48.23
CA GLU A 599 -28.18 11.31 -48.84
C GLU A 599 -26.69 11.65 -48.64
N ARG A 600 -25.84 11.31 -49.62
CA ARG A 600 -24.42 11.67 -49.63
C ARG A 600 -24.10 12.64 -50.74
N PHE A 601 -23.23 13.60 -50.42
CA PHE A 601 -22.80 14.63 -51.34
C PHE A 601 -21.31 14.94 -51.20
N VAL A 602 -20.78 15.61 -52.21
CA VAL A 602 -19.39 16.06 -52.30
C VAL A 602 -19.40 17.53 -52.67
N THR A 603 -18.65 18.35 -51.91
CA THR A 603 -18.25 19.68 -52.39
C THR A 603 -16.95 19.51 -53.17
N VAL A 604 -16.85 20.09 -54.37
CA VAL A 604 -15.62 19.97 -55.17
C VAL A 604 -15.42 21.17 -56.07
N LEU A 605 -14.17 21.55 -56.29
CA LEU A 605 -13.75 22.49 -57.30
C LEU A 605 -12.83 21.78 -58.29
N ALA A 606 -13.13 21.89 -59.58
CA ALA A 606 -12.35 21.28 -60.65
C ALA A 606 -11.82 22.35 -61.61
N LEU A 607 -10.51 22.28 -61.89
CA LEU A 607 -9.79 23.25 -62.68
C LEU A 607 -9.07 22.54 -63.81
N LEU A 608 -9.36 22.92 -65.05
CA LEU A 608 -8.61 22.50 -66.22
C LEU A 608 -7.61 23.58 -66.60
N LEU A 609 -6.34 23.23 -66.59
CA LEU A 609 -5.19 24.07 -66.90
C LEU A 609 -4.65 23.73 -68.29
N GLU A 610 -4.59 24.73 -69.17
CA GLU A 610 -4.00 24.66 -70.50
C GLU A 610 -2.87 25.68 -70.64
N MET A 611 -1.64 25.21 -70.84
CA MET A 611 -0.47 26.08 -70.96
C MET A 611 -0.42 26.74 -72.35
N LYS A 612 -0.26 28.06 -72.38
CA LYS A 612 -0.07 28.88 -73.59
C LYS A 612 1.19 29.73 -73.45
N GLY A 613 2.35 29.10 -73.61
CA GLY A 613 3.65 29.75 -73.41
C GLY A 613 3.95 29.97 -71.93
N ASP A 614 4.15 31.22 -71.53
CA ASP A 614 4.37 31.64 -70.12
C ASP A 614 3.06 32.01 -69.40
N ARG A 615 1.92 31.77 -70.04
CA ARG A 615 0.58 31.97 -69.48
C ARG A 615 -0.19 30.67 -69.44
N ALA A 616 -1.22 30.61 -68.61
CA ALA A 616 -2.13 29.49 -68.57
C ALA A 616 -3.58 29.94 -68.70
N LEU A 617 -4.35 29.26 -69.55
CA LEU A 617 -5.80 29.37 -69.58
C LEU A 617 -6.36 28.37 -68.56
N VAL A 618 -7.18 28.86 -67.63
CA VAL A 618 -7.80 28.06 -66.59
C VAL A 618 -9.31 28.07 -66.77
N ARG A 619 -9.91 26.89 -66.91
CA ARG A 619 -11.37 26.68 -66.85
C ARG A 619 -11.71 26.09 -65.50
N ILE A 620 -12.69 26.66 -64.80
CA ILE A 620 -13.06 26.26 -63.44
C ILE A 620 -14.54 25.94 -63.40
N ALA A 621 -14.91 24.82 -62.79
CA ALA A 621 -16.27 24.50 -62.39
C ALA A 621 -16.29 24.15 -60.90
N GLY A 622 -17.37 24.50 -60.20
CA GLY A 622 -17.54 24.21 -58.79
C GLY A 622 -18.82 23.46 -58.52
N GLY A 623 -18.81 22.62 -57.50
CA GLY A 623 -19.96 21.88 -56.98
C GLY A 623 -20.18 22.21 -55.51
N GLY A 624 -20.50 23.48 -55.20
CA GLY A 624 -20.76 23.94 -53.83
C GLY A 624 -19.52 24.08 -52.92
N HIS A 625 -18.32 24.06 -53.48
CA HIS A 625 -17.05 24.21 -52.75
C HIS A 625 -16.69 25.70 -52.50
N PRO A 626 -15.86 26.02 -51.48
CA PRO A 626 -15.33 27.37 -51.29
C PRO A 626 -14.70 27.98 -52.54
N HIS A 627 -14.87 29.30 -52.68
CA HIS A 627 -14.36 30.03 -53.84
C HIS A 627 -12.83 30.10 -53.83
N PRO A 628 -12.15 29.80 -54.96
CA PRO A 628 -10.70 29.92 -55.05
C PRO A 628 -10.28 31.39 -55.04
N LEU A 629 -9.04 31.64 -54.63
CA LEU A 629 -8.46 32.98 -54.58
C LEU A 629 -7.42 33.14 -55.69
N LEU A 630 -7.53 34.23 -56.45
CA LEU A 630 -6.58 34.63 -57.47
C LEU A 630 -5.60 35.62 -56.88
N VAL A 631 -4.32 35.24 -56.89
CA VAL A 631 -3.22 36.06 -56.39
C VAL A 631 -2.59 36.74 -57.60
N ARG A 632 -2.65 38.07 -57.64
CA ARG A 632 -2.06 38.89 -58.71
C ARG A 632 -0.55 39.01 -58.51
N ALA A 633 0.18 39.28 -59.59
CA ALA A 633 1.63 39.51 -59.53
C ALA A 633 2.03 40.70 -58.63
N GLY A 634 1.11 41.64 -58.39
CA GLY A 634 1.29 42.75 -57.45
C GLY A 634 1.10 42.39 -55.97
N GLY A 635 0.63 41.18 -55.66
CA GLY A 635 0.31 40.73 -54.31
C GLY A 635 -1.17 40.89 -53.91
N GLU A 636 -1.97 41.61 -54.70
CA GLU A 636 -3.42 41.74 -54.49
C GLU A 636 -4.11 40.37 -54.63
N VAL A 637 -5.06 40.06 -53.75
CA VAL A 637 -5.79 38.77 -53.75
C VAL A 637 -7.27 38.99 -54.01
N GLU A 638 -7.78 38.36 -55.08
CA GLU A 638 -9.17 38.47 -55.52
C GLU A 638 -9.92 37.14 -55.30
N VAL A 639 -11.15 37.22 -54.77
CA VAL A 639 -12.03 36.03 -54.68
C VAL A 639 -12.65 35.75 -56.05
N VAL A 640 -12.40 34.56 -56.61
CA VAL A 640 -13.00 34.15 -57.88
C VAL A 640 -14.31 33.42 -57.60
N SER A 641 -15.43 34.12 -57.78
CA SER A 641 -16.76 33.51 -57.60
C SER A 641 -17.00 32.41 -58.64
N VAL A 642 -17.21 31.19 -58.16
CA VAL A 642 -17.56 30.01 -58.98
C VAL A 642 -18.88 29.49 -58.45
N ALA A 643 -19.90 29.45 -59.30
CA ALA A 643 -21.23 28.96 -58.94
C ALA A 643 -21.33 27.44 -59.14
N GLY A 644 -22.17 26.80 -58.33
CA GLY A 644 -22.49 25.38 -58.49
C GLY A 644 -23.26 24.81 -57.31
N VAL A 645 -24.01 23.75 -57.57
CA VAL A 645 -24.76 22.98 -56.56
C VAL A 645 -23.93 21.79 -56.06
N LEU A 646 -24.24 21.27 -54.88
CA LEU A 646 -23.54 20.09 -54.33
C LEU A 646 -23.61 18.90 -55.28
N VAL A 647 -22.48 18.20 -55.45
CA VAL A 647 -22.39 16.99 -56.26
C VAL A 647 -22.99 15.83 -55.48
N GLY A 648 -23.88 15.05 -56.11
CA GLY A 648 -24.58 13.94 -55.48
C GLY A 648 -25.96 14.28 -54.90
N MET A 649 -26.38 15.55 -54.95
CA MET A 649 -27.65 15.97 -54.32
C MET A 649 -28.83 16.10 -55.28
N PHE A 650 -28.59 16.45 -56.55
CA PHE A 650 -29.65 16.66 -57.54
C PHE A 650 -29.33 15.92 -58.85
N PRO A 651 -30.23 15.07 -59.37
CA PRO A 651 -30.01 14.34 -60.62
C PRO A 651 -29.73 15.24 -61.83
N ASP A 652 -30.44 16.36 -61.95
CA ASP A 652 -30.35 17.28 -63.09
C ASP A 652 -29.41 18.47 -62.84
N ALA A 653 -28.44 18.31 -61.93
CA ALA A 653 -27.47 19.35 -61.60
C ALA A 653 -26.66 19.79 -62.84
N ARG A 654 -26.47 21.10 -63.00
CA ARG A 654 -25.62 21.69 -64.03
C ARG A 654 -24.49 22.49 -63.38
N TYR A 655 -23.30 22.35 -63.93
CA TYR A 655 -22.08 22.96 -63.42
C TYR A 655 -21.57 23.96 -64.45
N GLU A 656 -21.68 25.25 -64.12
CA GLU A 656 -21.23 26.33 -65.00
C GLU A 656 -19.72 26.45 -64.95
N GLU A 657 -19.13 26.77 -66.11
CA GLU A 657 -17.70 26.96 -66.23
C GLU A 657 -17.34 28.44 -66.28
N ARG A 658 -16.25 28.80 -65.59
CA ARG A 658 -15.65 30.12 -65.63
C ARG A 658 -14.24 30.03 -66.20
N GLU A 659 -13.93 30.91 -67.15
CA GLU A 659 -12.60 31.05 -67.72
C GLU A 659 -11.84 32.21 -67.07
N LEU A 660 -10.55 31.98 -66.80
CA LEU A 660 -9.59 33.01 -66.42
C LEU A 660 -8.22 32.71 -67.04
N GLU A 661 -7.38 33.74 -67.12
CA GLU A 661 -6.01 33.64 -67.62
C GLU A 661 -5.04 33.96 -66.47
N LEU A 662 -4.01 33.12 -66.30
CA LEU A 662 -2.92 33.34 -65.35
C LEU A 662 -1.66 33.76 -66.11
N GLY A 663 -1.15 34.95 -65.78
CA GLY A 663 0.13 35.45 -66.26
C GLY A 663 1.30 35.08 -65.34
N PRO A 664 2.55 35.40 -65.76
CA PRO A 664 3.74 35.17 -64.94
C PRO A 664 3.65 35.86 -63.56
N GLY A 665 3.90 35.13 -62.48
CA GLY A 665 3.81 35.63 -61.10
C GLY A 665 2.39 35.71 -60.54
N GLU A 666 1.37 35.28 -61.29
CA GLU A 666 0.01 35.09 -60.76
C GLU A 666 -0.19 33.65 -60.27
N GLY A 667 -1.11 33.45 -59.33
CA GLY A 667 -1.40 32.14 -58.77
C GLY A 667 -2.86 31.93 -58.38
N LEU A 668 -3.24 30.67 -58.16
CA LEU A 668 -4.52 30.27 -57.61
C LEU A 668 -4.31 29.56 -56.28
N PHE A 669 -5.11 29.94 -55.29
CA PHE A 669 -5.14 29.32 -53.98
C PHE A 669 -6.50 28.67 -53.73
N LEU A 670 -6.47 27.40 -53.38
CA LEU A 670 -7.63 26.56 -53.13
C LEU A 670 -7.57 25.98 -51.73
N TYR A 671 -8.72 25.93 -51.07
CA TYR A 671 -8.83 25.47 -49.70
C TYR A 671 -10.22 24.89 -49.44
N THR A 672 -10.30 23.95 -48.51
CA THR A 672 -11.56 23.44 -47.95
C THR A 672 -12.07 24.35 -46.84
N ASP A 673 -13.35 24.22 -46.51
CA ASP A 673 -14.02 25.03 -45.49
C ASP A 673 -13.49 24.78 -44.07
N GLY A 674 -12.78 23.68 -43.82
CA GLY A 674 -12.04 23.50 -42.58
C GLY A 674 -11.01 24.60 -42.30
N LEU A 675 -10.47 25.28 -43.33
CA LEU A 675 -9.64 26.48 -43.13
C LEU A 675 -10.47 27.65 -42.60
N THR A 676 -11.69 27.83 -43.11
CA THR A 676 -12.58 28.91 -42.67
C THR A 676 -13.21 28.64 -41.30
N ASP A 677 -13.40 27.36 -40.98
CA ASP A 677 -13.99 26.89 -39.74
C ASP A 677 -12.96 26.57 -38.64
N ALA A 678 -11.66 26.76 -38.93
CA ALA A 678 -10.58 26.46 -38.00
C ALA A 678 -10.74 27.14 -36.63
N GLN A 679 -11.35 28.34 -36.58
CA GLN A 679 -11.59 29.11 -35.36
C GLN A 679 -13.03 29.02 -34.84
N ALA A 680 -13.86 28.12 -35.41
CA ALA A 680 -15.24 27.94 -34.98
C ALA A 680 -15.32 27.32 -33.57
N PRO A 681 -16.29 27.71 -32.73
CA PRO A 681 -17.42 28.59 -33.03
C PRO A 681 -17.11 30.06 -32.71
N GLU A 682 -15.89 30.37 -32.25
CA GLU A 682 -15.50 31.71 -31.80
C GLU A 682 -15.47 32.70 -32.97
N ARG A 683 -14.98 32.24 -34.12
CA ARG A 683 -14.97 32.97 -35.38
C ARG A 683 -15.02 32.02 -36.57
N VAL A 684 -15.94 32.26 -37.49
CA VAL A 684 -15.93 31.64 -38.83
C VAL A 684 -15.36 32.66 -39.80
N LEU A 685 -14.32 32.29 -40.55
CA LEU A 685 -13.69 33.16 -41.53
C LEU A 685 -14.48 33.15 -42.84
N THR A 686 -14.52 34.29 -43.52
CA THR A 686 -15.04 34.37 -44.88
C THR A 686 -13.91 34.20 -45.90
N ALA A 687 -14.24 33.94 -47.17
CA ALA A 687 -13.26 33.94 -48.26
C ALA A 687 -12.46 35.26 -48.34
N GLN A 688 -13.06 36.38 -47.94
CA GLN A 688 -12.41 37.69 -47.88
C GLN A 688 -11.42 37.80 -46.72
N ASP A 689 -11.71 37.17 -45.57
CA ASP A 689 -10.76 37.10 -44.46
C ASP A 689 -9.51 36.29 -44.86
N VAL A 690 -9.70 35.16 -45.54
CA VAL A 690 -8.59 34.33 -46.05
C VAL A 690 -7.77 35.09 -47.10
N ALA A 691 -8.43 35.79 -48.03
CA ALA A 691 -7.76 36.63 -49.03
C ALA A 691 -6.89 37.73 -48.39
N MET A 692 -7.45 38.46 -47.43
CA MET A 692 -6.74 39.53 -46.70
C MET A 692 -5.53 38.98 -45.95
N ALA A 693 -5.63 37.81 -45.35
CA ALA A 693 -4.52 37.18 -44.65
C ALA A 693 -3.39 36.75 -45.61
N ILE A 694 -3.73 36.20 -46.77
CA ILE A 694 -2.73 35.84 -47.81
C ILE A 694 -2.04 37.10 -48.35
N GLU A 695 -2.80 38.17 -48.60
CA GLU A 695 -2.27 39.45 -49.06
C GLU A 695 -1.31 40.06 -48.04
N MET A 696 -1.68 40.05 -46.75
CA MET A 696 -0.82 40.51 -45.65
C MET A 696 0.46 39.69 -45.48
N ALA A 697 0.40 38.38 -45.74
CA ALA A 697 1.58 37.51 -45.71
C ALA A 697 2.57 37.81 -46.85
N GLY A 698 2.13 38.51 -47.91
CA GLY A 698 2.97 38.87 -49.04
C GLY A 698 3.47 37.66 -49.82
N ALA A 699 2.67 36.60 -49.90
CA ALA A 699 3.04 35.33 -50.52
C ALA A 699 3.30 35.49 -52.03
N ARG A 700 4.44 34.96 -52.52
CA ARG A 700 4.87 35.09 -53.93
C ARG A 700 5.23 33.77 -54.61
N THR A 701 5.05 32.67 -53.91
CA THR A 701 5.29 31.31 -54.41
C THR A 701 4.15 30.42 -53.95
N ALA A 702 3.98 29.25 -54.59
CA ALA A 702 2.96 28.29 -54.16
C ALA A 702 3.20 27.85 -52.69
N ARG A 703 4.46 27.72 -52.27
CA ARG A 703 4.82 27.39 -50.89
C ARG A 703 4.48 28.49 -49.90
N ASP A 704 4.69 29.76 -50.25
CA ASP A 704 4.34 30.88 -49.38
C ASP A 704 2.83 30.94 -49.15
N LEU A 705 2.04 30.64 -50.18
CA LEU A 705 0.58 30.59 -50.10
C LEU A 705 0.11 29.51 -49.11
N VAL A 706 0.69 28.31 -49.19
CA VAL A 706 0.40 27.23 -48.25
C VAL A 706 0.83 27.60 -46.82
N ALA A 707 2.00 28.23 -46.66
CA ALA A 707 2.51 28.65 -45.36
C ALA A 707 1.64 29.73 -44.70
N ALA A 708 1.14 30.69 -45.48
CA ALA A 708 0.23 31.74 -45.00
C ALA A 708 -1.05 31.14 -44.41
N ALA A 709 -1.61 30.12 -45.07
CA ALA A 709 -2.79 29.41 -44.59
C ALA A 709 -2.52 28.53 -43.36
N GLY A 710 -1.31 27.95 -43.25
CA GLY A 710 -0.88 27.26 -42.03
C GLY A 710 -0.94 28.15 -40.79
N GLY A 711 -0.48 29.41 -40.92
CA GLY A 711 -0.55 30.40 -39.85
C GLY A 711 -1.98 30.76 -39.43
N LEU A 712 -2.94 30.76 -40.36
CA LEU A 712 -4.36 30.96 -40.04
C LEU A 712 -4.92 29.79 -39.21
N ALA A 713 -4.60 28.55 -39.57
CA ALA A 713 -5.05 27.38 -38.83
C ALA A 713 -4.44 27.29 -37.42
N ASP A 714 -3.19 27.73 -37.23
CA ASP A 714 -2.50 27.67 -35.93
C ASP A 714 -3.01 28.70 -34.90
N THR A 715 -3.71 29.75 -35.35
CA THR A 715 -4.33 30.73 -34.44
C THR A 715 -5.56 30.19 -33.70
N ALA A 716 -5.99 28.95 -33.97
CA ALA A 716 -7.12 28.27 -33.33
C ALA A 716 -6.88 27.77 -31.88
N GLY A 717 -5.67 27.92 -31.31
CA GLY A 717 -5.35 27.56 -29.93
C GLY A 717 -4.99 26.07 -29.71
N GLU A 718 -4.94 25.63 -28.44
CA GLU A 718 -4.45 24.29 -28.02
C GLU A 718 -5.32 23.12 -28.50
N VAL A 719 -6.53 23.36 -29.02
CA VAL A 719 -7.54 22.32 -29.31
C VAL A 719 -7.42 21.73 -30.73
N GLY A 720 -6.57 22.28 -31.60
CA GLY A 720 -6.41 21.80 -32.98
C GLY A 720 -7.65 22.04 -33.87
N PRO A 721 -7.57 21.77 -35.19
CA PRO A 721 -8.67 22.03 -36.11
C PRO A 721 -9.83 21.06 -35.90
N ARG A 722 -11.07 21.59 -35.95
CA ARG A 722 -12.32 20.82 -35.79
C ARG A 722 -12.67 19.98 -37.00
N ASP A 723 -12.24 20.44 -38.17
CA ASP A 723 -12.38 19.73 -39.43
C ASP A 723 -11.06 19.62 -40.16
N ASP A 724 -11.02 18.73 -41.16
CA ASP A 724 -9.84 18.53 -41.96
C ASP A 724 -9.56 19.79 -42.78
N ILE A 725 -8.29 20.03 -43.12
CA ILE A 725 -7.90 21.19 -43.92
C ILE A 725 -7.06 20.68 -45.08
N ALA A 726 -7.62 20.68 -46.28
CA ALA A 726 -6.86 20.53 -47.52
C ALA A 726 -6.61 21.89 -48.17
N ILE A 727 -5.39 22.10 -48.62
CA ILE A 727 -4.95 23.30 -49.34
C ILE A 727 -4.18 22.87 -50.59
N LEU A 728 -4.47 23.52 -51.71
CA LEU A 728 -3.74 23.38 -52.97
C LEU A 728 -3.43 24.77 -53.54
N ALA A 729 -2.17 25.04 -53.84
CA ALA A 729 -1.71 26.29 -54.43
C ALA A 729 -1.01 26.04 -55.76
N LEU A 730 -1.34 26.87 -56.74
CA LEU A 730 -0.70 26.92 -58.06
C LEU A 730 -0.14 28.31 -58.27
N HIS A 731 1.08 28.41 -58.81
CA HIS A 731 1.71 29.70 -59.09
C HIS A 731 2.48 29.65 -60.41
N MET A 732 2.26 30.61 -61.29
CA MET A 732 2.97 30.71 -62.57
C MET A 732 4.39 31.19 -62.34
N ALA A 733 5.38 30.42 -62.77
CA ALA A 733 6.79 30.79 -62.61
C ALA A 733 7.08 32.12 -63.33
N GLY A 734 7.45 33.14 -62.57
CA GLY A 734 7.96 34.39 -63.14
C GLY A 734 9.27 34.15 -63.89
N LYS A 735 9.59 34.96 -64.90
CA LYS A 735 10.97 34.98 -65.43
C LYS A 735 11.91 35.33 -64.26
N PRO A 736 13.02 34.60 -64.07
CA PRO A 736 14.06 35.07 -63.16
C PRO A 736 14.49 36.46 -63.63
N ALA A 737 14.53 37.41 -62.69
CA ALA A 737 14.97 38.78 -62.93
C ALA A 737 16.41 38.84 -63.47
#